data_AF-A0A2I0CXZ3-F1
#
_entry.id   AF-A0A2I0CXZ3-F1
#
_cell.length_a   1.000
_cell.length_b   1.000
_cell.length_c   1.000
_cell.angle_alpha   90.00
_cell.angle_beta   90.00
_cell.angle_gamma   90.00
#
_symmetry.space_group_name_H-M   'P 1'
#
loop_
_entity.id
_entity.type
_entity.pdbx_description
1 polymer ?
#
loop_
_entity_poly.entity_id
_entity_poly.type
_entity_poly.pdbx_seq_one_letter_code
_entity_poly.pdbx_strand_id
1 'polypeptide(L)'
;PPSTAAPPRSASHQLERADLPAPGTGVPPRDLAAVLDHFVATRLQVGEGYRVARAGKSALLYTGTVDIPPQDVVEQVVTSAVRNGSGSAPAGMREIRVLDPACGAGLFLLALFRNRVQKQQGRNDRALSCPELLEVLCSSVFGTDIDPESVSAARLVLLLAFIGECRKAGLPAPATDQVRAACTILTETIRCGNALIAPDYFSQKPVFPFNAEERRRVNAFDWRVAFPQVMAEGGFDAVIGAPPPYRPFAVKAREEYFQTHYASYAASAGLYGYFIERGLSLLRPGGTIAALVPGTFLRSEPARPFRRFLLGWQIRQIVSTQRTRALPEGDIPVILLVLDNQQPRDPFTVSPDFFMGRNDFRLDQRMLDDGGWRLEDTRTVKVLEKIRAQGTLLEEYVMGEMGTGAHAVVDNPLVVDRQMRSRLTKNAWWARRFFLPLLCPADIRRYVPVKPSRFLIAGSGSSKIRKCRALAQYLEGGSETAVSVSGQRVHHEEPEPGRAQEKMQENFLPEKPLPKIIFASYQHSPAFCLDSKGAFAIARMLSAILRNDPYLVAILNSTLGRFIVMHICPYTDRGYHLSPAAIGKFPVIVPDYETFSEKKIHEKIILLVSQMISLCEYLPKAKTDQERRLVQQEIDATDVRIDALVYELYGLTAEEIAVVEGSTS
;
A
#
# COMPACT_ATOMS: atom_id res chain seq x y z
N PRO A 1 61.37 20.56 53.79
CA PRO A 1 60.77 19.35 54.39
C PRO A 1 60.15 19.67 55.78
N PRO A 2 59.13 18.94 56.29
CA PRO A 2 58.08 18.11 55.65
C PRO A 2 56.62 18.46 56.11
N SER A 3 55.62 17.84 55.44
CA SER A 3 54.25 17.40 55.84
C SER A 3 53.36 18.29 56.75
N THR A 4 52.06 18.51 56.54
CA THR A 4 50.97 17.58 56.18
C THR A 4 49.73 18.39 55.73
N ALA A 5 49.17 18.12 54.56
CA ALA A 5 47.75 18.40 54.29
C ALA A 5 47.23 17.29 53.36
N ALA A 6 46.36 16.45 53.92
CA ALA A 6 45.75 15.32 53.22
C ALA A 6 44.90 15.82 52.02
N PRO A 7 44.84 15.07 50.90
CA PRO A 7 43.89 15.38 49.83
C PRO A 7 42.46 15.11 50.32
N PRO A 8 41.45 15.87 49.83
CA PRO A 8 40.07 15.70 50.23
C PRO A 8 39.56 14.33 49.74
N ARG A 9 39.43 13.37 50.68
CA ARG A 9 38.85 12.03 50.47
C ARG A 9 37.32 12.05 50.25
N SER A 10 36.75 13.09 49.64
CA SER A 10 35.29 13.23 49.53
C SER A 10 34.70 13.04 48.13
N ALA A 11 35.51 12.78 47.09
CA ALA A 11 34.99 12.44 45.75
C ALA A 11 35.05 10.94 45.41
N SER A 12 35.89 10.16 46.10
CA SER A 12 36.09 8.73 45.80
C SER A 12 35.06 7.80 46.46
N HIS A 13 34.42 8.21 47.56
CA HIS A 13 33.43 7.36 48.25
C HIS A 13 32.04 7.33 47.61
N GLN A 14 31.72 8.23 46.68
CA GLN A 14 30.43 8.19 45.96
C GLN A 14 30.46 7.28 44.71
N LEU A 15 31.64 6.84 44.26
CA LEU A 15 31.77 5.82 43.21
C LEU A 15 31.79 4.39 43.76
N GLU A 16 32.03 4.20 45.07
CA GLU A 16 32.03 2.88 45.72
C GLU A 16 30.64 2.40 46.13
N ARG A 17 29.60 3.23 46.01
CA ARG A 17 28.20 2.92 46.35
C ARG A 17 27.19 3.43 45.34
N ALA A 18 27.55 3.45 44.06
CA ALA A 18 26.52 3.28 43.06
C ALA A 18 26.16 1.80 43.08
N ASP A 19 24.89 1.46 43.29
CA ASP A 19 24.34 0.13 43.04
C ASP A 19 24.56 -0.22 41.56
N LEU A 20 25.78 -0.63 41.23
CA LEU A 20 26.08 -1.27 39.97
C LEU A 20 25.27 -2.57 39.98
N PRO A 21 24.42 -2.82 38.96
CA PRO A 21 23.65 -4.04 38.91
C PRO A 21 24.60 -5.24 39.07
N ALA A 22 24.14 -6.26 39.80
CA ALA A 22 24.92 -7.47 40.03
C ALA A 22 25.53 -7.97 38.70
N PRO A 23 26.80 -8.43 38.70
CA PRO A 23 27.47 -8.92 37.48
C PRO A 23 26.74 -10.17 36.98
N GLY A 24 25.73 -9.97 36.13
CA GLY A 24 24.78 -11.01 35.74
C GLY A 24 23.76 -10.58 34.68
N THR A 25 23.51 -9.28 34.50
CA THR A 25 22.68 -8.76 33.39
C THR A 25 23.59 -8.09 32.34
N GLY A 26 24.15 -8.90 31.44
CA GLY A 26 24.99 -8.40 30.36
C GLY A 26 24.20 -7.42 29.48
N VAL A 27 24.75 -6.20 29.28
CA VAL A 27 24.23 -5.26 28.29
C VAL A 27 24.20 -5.96 26.93
N PRO A 28 23.04 -6.10 26.28
CA PRO A 28 22.96 -6.71 24.95
C PRO A 28 23.94 -6.00 24.00
N PRO A 29 24.70 -6.74 23.15
CA PRO A 29 25.63 -6.12 22.21
C PRO A 29 25.03 -5.03 21.32
N ARG A 30 23.71 -5.10 21.08
CA ARG A 30 22.93 -4.05 20.40
C ARG A 30 22.88 -2.76 21.20
N ASP A 31 22.49 -2.85 22.47
CA ASP A 31 22.38 -1.68 23.35
C ASP A 31 23.77 -1.10 23.60
N LEU A 32 24.80 -1.95 23.68
CA LEU A 32 26.18 -1.50 23.72
C LEU A 32 26.59 -0.77 22.42
N ALA A 33 26.25 -1.30 21.25
CA ALA A 33 26.53 -0.62 19.97
C ALA A 33 25.83 0.74 19.89
N ALA A 34 24.55 0.80 20.28
CA ALA A 34 23.76 2.01 20.36
C ALA A 34 24.39 3.06 21.31
N VAL A 35 24.83 2.61 22.49
CA VAL A 35 25.50 3.45 23.48
C VAL A 35 26.87 3.92 22.96
N LEU A 36 27.67 3.03 22.37
CA LEU A 36 28.98 3.37 21.80
C LEU A 36 28.86 4.35 20.64
N ASP A 37 27.86 4.20 19.76
CA ASP A 37 27.58 5.18 18.71
C ASP A 37 27.28 6.57 19.31
N HIS A 38 26.56 6.64 20.42
CA HIS A 38 26.31 7.89 21.14
C HIS A 38 27.60 8.50 21.74
N PHE A 39 28.43 7.68 22.39
CA PHE A 39 29.68 8.14 23.02
C PHE A 39 30.73 8.56 22.00
N VAL A 40 30.95 7.75 20.96
CA VAL A 40 31.93 8.00 19.90
C VAL A 40 31.57 9.24 19.08
N ALA A 41 30.28 9.62 19.04
CA ALA A 41 29.82 10.83 18.41
C ALA A 41 30.10 12.12 19.22
N THR A 42 30.64 12.03 20.44
CA THR A 42 30.93 13.18 21.32
C THR A 42 32.44 13.27 21.63
N ARG A 43 33.15 14.32 21.18
CA ARG A 43 34.50 14.66 21.68
C ARG A 43 34.44 15.92 22.54
N LEU A 44 35.33 16.02 23.52
CA LEU A 44 35.56 17.25 24.30
C LEU A 44 36.84 17.88 23.77
N GLN A 45 36.76 19.15 23.35
CA GLN A 45 37.92 19.90 22.88
C GLN A 45 38.23 21.01 23.88
N VAL A 46 39.45 21.05 24.37
CA VAL A 46 39.93 22.12 25.24
C VAL A 46 40.32 23.31 24.35
N GLY A 47 39.59 24.42 24.46
CA GLY A 47 39.92 25.69 23.81
C GLY A 47 40.93 26.51 24.63
N GLU A 48 41.39 27.62 24.05
CA GLU A 48 42.27 28.57 24.75
C GLU A 48 41.63 29.05 26.07
N GLY A 49 42.43 29.06 27.14
CA GLY A 49 41.98 29.45 28.49
C GLY A 49 41.24 28.36 29.27
N TYR A 50 41.53 27.06 29.02
CA TYR A 50 40.93 25.91 29.73
C TYR A 50 39.40 25.80 29.61
N ARG A 51 38.80 26.46 28.61
CA ARG A 51 37.38 26.30 28.30
C ARG A 51 37.17 24.99 27.56
N VAL A 52 36.49 24.03 28.18
CA VAL A 52 36.11 22.78 27.53
C VAL A 52 34.85 23.02 26.70
N ALA A 53 34.96 22.92 25.37
CA ALA A 53 33.83 22.93 24.46
C ALA A 53 33.51 21.50 24.00
N ARG A 54 32.22 21.16 23.89
CA ARG A 54 31.82 19.91 23.21
C ARG A 54 32.07 20.08 21.71
N ALA A 55 32.88 19.20 21.13
CA ALA A 55 33.12 19.09 19.69
C ALA A 55 32.76 17.66 19.26
N GLY A 56 31.59 17.43 18.67
CA GLY A 56 31.14 16.08 18.27
C GLY A 56 31.50 15.66 16.85
N LYS A 57 31.16 14.42 16.47
CA LYS A 57 31.00 14.06 15.06
C LYS A 57 29.73 14.71 14.53
N SER A 58 29.73 15.06 13.25
CA SER A 58 28.77 15.88 12.50
C SER A 58 27.27 15.52 12.57
N ALA A 59 26.83 14.45 13.23
CA ALA A 59 25.41 14.26 13.55
C ALA A 59 25.06 14.97 14.89
N LEU A 60 25.81 14.66 15.95
CA LEU A 60 25.58 15.14 17.31
C LEU A 60 25.83 16.64 17.48
N LEU A 61 26.76 17.20 16.70
CA LEU A 61 27.04 18.65 16.64
C LEU A 61 25.88 19.48 16.08
N TYR A 62 25.04 18.87 15.24
CA TYR A 62 23.99 19.59 14.50
C TYR A 62 22.60 19.33 15.09
N THR A 63 22.32 18.12 15.58
CA THR A 63 20.97 17.71 16.00
C THR A 63 20.84 17.41 17.50
N GLY A 64 21.96 17.28 18.23
CA GLY A 64 21.96 16.91 19.65
C GLY A 64 21.61 15.45 19.95
N THR A 65 21.36 14.61 18.94
CA THR A 65 20.98 13.19 19.09
C THR A 65 21.67 12.30 18.05
N VAL A 66 22.02 11.06 18.42
CA VAL A 66 22.34 10.00 17.46
C VAL A 66 21.04 9.27 17.17
N ASP A 67 20.54 9.42 15.95
CA ASP A 67 19.33 8.74 15.53
C ASP A 67 19.65 7.28 15.15
N ILE A 68 19.43 6.39 16.12
CA ILE A 68 19.74 4.96 16.04
C ILE A 68 18.51 4.24 15.45
N PRO A 69 18.64 3.59 14.29
CA PRO A 69 17.53 2.87 13.70
C PRO A 69 17.00 1.76 14.64
N PRO A 70 15.66 1.66 14.79
CA PRO A 70 14.99 0.56 15.47
C PRO A 70 15.37 -0.80 14.89
N GLN A 71 15.30 -1.84 15.73
CA GLN A 71 15.79 -3.18 15.38
C GLN A 71 15.05 -3.80 14.20
N ASP A 72 13.73 -3.68 14.16
CA ASP A 72 12.86 -4.13 13.09
C ASP A 72 13.27 -3.53 11.73
N VAL A 73 13.59 -2.24 11.71
CA VAL A 73 14.06 -1.55 10.49
C VAL A 73 15.45 -2.07 10.07
N VAL A 74 16.37 -2.27 11.02
CA VAL A 74 17.71 -2.82 10.75
C VAL A 74 17.61 -4.25 10.19
N GLU A 75 16.79 -5.10 10.79
CA GLU A 75 16.58 -6.49 10.36
C GLU A 75 15.94 -6.56 8.97
N GLN A 76 15.02 -5.65 8.65
CA GLN A 76 14.45 -5.58 7.31
C GLN A 76 15.47 -5.12 6.26
N VAL A 77 16.34 -4.15 6.57
CA VAL A 77 17.44 -3.75 5.67
C VAL A 77 18.30 -4.97 5.33
N VAL A 78 18.73 -5.71 6.36
CA VAL A 78 19.52 -6.95 6.17
C VAL A 78 18.77 -7.96 5.33
N THR A 79 17.50 -8.23 5.65
CA THR A 79 16.70 -9.24 4.95
C THR A 79 16.42 -8.86 3.50
N SER A 80 16.23 -7.58 3.21
CA SER A 80 15.98 -7.06 1.85
C SER A 80 17.22 -7.14 0.96
N ALA A 81 18.41 -6.93 1.51
CA ALA A 81 19.67 -7.07 0.79
C ALA A 81 20.02 -8.55 0.54
N VAL A 82 19.72 -9.39 1.52
CA VAL A 82 20.10 -10.79 1.56
C VAL A 82 18.93 -11.64 1.07
N ARG A 83 18.81 -11.77 -0.26
CA ARG A 83 17.78 -12.61 -0.92
C ARG A 83 17.50 -13.90 -0.13
N ASN A 84 16.25 -14.10 0.27
CA ASN A 84 15.73 -15.44 0.55
C ASN A 84 15.47 -16.06 -0.81
N GLY A 85 16.27 -17.02 -1.26
CA GLY A 85 15.89 -17.80 -2.43
C GLY A 85 14.56 -18.50 -2.14
N SER A 86 13.46 -18.01 -2.71
CA SER A 86 12.20 -18.75 -2.80
C SER A 86 12.36 -19.80 -3.89
N GLY A 87 13.03 -20.88 -3.55
CA GLY A 87 13.34 -22.00 -4.42
C GLY A 87 14.39 -22.86 -3.76
N SER A 88 14.24 -24.18 -3.84
CA SER A 88 15.20 -25.17 -3.38
C SER A 88 16.59 -24.86 -3.93
N ALA A 89 17.40 -24.11 -3.18
CA ALA A 89 18.78 -23.85 -3.55
C ALA A 89 19.56 -25.17 -3.40
N PRO A 90 20.39 -25.57 -4.37
CA PRO A 90 21.22 -26.76 -4.24
C PRO A 90 22.12 -26.65 -3.00
N ALA A 91 22.38 -27.78 -2.36
CA ALA A 91 23.42 -27.88 -1.33
C ALA A 91 24.75 -27.36 -1.92
N GLY A 92 25.27 -26.24 -1.39
CA GLY A 92 26.49 -25.60 -1.88
C GLY A 92 26.41 -24.10 -2.20
N MET A 93 25.34 -23.39 -1.80
CA MET A 93 25.27 -21.93 -1.98
C MET A 93 26.39 -21.23 -1.17
N ARG A 94 27.40 -20.71 -1.89
CA ARG A 94 28.54 -19.94 -1.36
C ARG A 94 28.06 -18.88 -0.36
N GLU A 95 28.78 -18.72 0.75
CA GLU A 95 28.52 -17.63 1.70
C GLU A 95 28.58 -16.28 0.97
N ILE A 96 27.67 -15.38 1.36
CA ILE A 96 27.51 -14.12 0.65
C ILE A 96 28.21 -13.00 1.42
N ARG A 97 29.02 -12.22 0.70
CA ARG A 97 29.82 -11.13 1.24
C ARG A 97 29.00 -9.86 1.26
N VAL A 98 28.74 -9.34 2.45
CA VAL A 98 27.92 -8.14 2.64
C VAL A 98 28.75 -7.03 3.27
N LEU A 99 28.69 -5.85 2.67
CA LEU A 99 29.44 -4.66 3.09
C LEU A 99 28.51 -3.63 3.74
N ASP A 100 28.93 -3.04 4.85
CA ASP A 100 28.46 -1.73 5.30
C ASP A 100 29.58 -0.67 5.14
N PRO A 101 29.48 0.25 4.16
CA PRO A 101 30.56 1.18 3.84
C PRO A 101 30.65 2.38 4.81
N ALA A 102 29.71 2.52 5.75
CA ALA A 102 29.70 3.55 6.79
C ALA A 102 29.18 2.95 8.09
N CYS A 103 29.91 1.96 8.61
CA CYS A 103 29.35 1.00 9.56
C CYS A 103 29.13 1.54 10.98
N GLY A 104 29.68 2.70 11.36
CA GLY A 104 29.61 3.20 12.73
C GLY A 104 30.11 2.16 13.73
N ALA A 105 29.43 2.00 14.86
CA ALA A 105 29.68 0.94 15.84
C ALA A 105 29.15 -0.45 15.41
N GLY A 106 28.73 -0.63 14.15
CA GLY A 106 28.45 -1.94 13.56
C GLY A 106 27.04 -2.48 13.79
N LEU A 107 26.03 -1.62 13.97
CA LEU A 107 24.64 -2.06 14.21
C LEU A 107 24.09 -2.97 13.10
N PHE A 108 24.26 -2.58 11.84
CA PHE A 108 23.82 -3.38 10.68
C PHE A 108 24.66 -4.65 10.52
N LEU A 109 25.96 -4.57 10.80
CA LEU A 109 26.87 -5.72 10.76
C LEU A 109 26.55 -6.76 11.84
N LEU A 110 26.15 -6.31 13.04
CA LEU A 110 25.68 -7.17 14.12
C LEU A 110 24.39 -7.90 13.72
N ALA A 111 23.43 -7.18 13.14
CA ALA A 111 22.19 -7.77 12.66
C ALA A 111 22.43 -8.77 11.53
N LEU A 112 23.32 -8.43 10.59
CA LEU A 112 23.79 -9.31 9.53
C LEU A 112 24.43 -10.59 10.08
N PHE A 113 25.38 -10.46 11.01
CA PHE A 113 26.05 -11.61 11.63
C PHE A 113 25.03 -12.57 12.24
N ARG A 114 24.09 -12.05 13.05
CA ARG A 114 23.03 -12.87 13.66
C ARG A 114 22.10 -13.49 12.63
N ASN A 115 21.70 -12.76 11.60
CA ASN A 115 20.88 -13.27 10.51
C ASN A 115 21.55 -14.46 9.80
N ARG A 116 22.87 -14.37 9.57
CA ARG A 116 23.67 -15.44 8.97
C ARG A 116 23.75 -16.67 9.84
N VAL A 117 24.07 -16.48 11.12
CA VAL A 117 24.13 -17.57 12.10
C VAL A 117 22.78 -18.29 12.15
N GLN A 118 21.68 -17.56 12.30
CA GLN A 118 20.34 -18.16 12.35
C GLN A 118 20.00 -18.92 11.06
N LYS A 119 20.30 -18.36 9.88
CA LYS A 119 20.06 -19.04 8.60
C LYS A 119 20.87 -20.32 8.44
N GLN A 120 22.13 -20.33 8.86
CA GLN A 120 22.96 -21.54 8.79
C GLN A 120 22.54 -22.59 9.83
N GLN A 121 22.17 -22.17 11.05
CA GLN A 121 21.62 -23.07 12.05
C GLN A 121 20.35 -23.76 11.55
N GLY A 122 19.42 -23.00 10.96
CA GLY A 122 18.20 -23.56 10.38
C GLY A 122 18.44 -24.48 9.18
N ARG A 123 19.53 -24.27 8.41
CA ARG A 123 19.93 -25.17 7.31
C ARG A 123 20.56 -26.47 7.81
N ASN A 124 21.37 -26.39 8.86
CA ASN A 124 22.08 -27.54 9.41
C ASN A 124 21.24 -28.31 10.44
N ASP A 125 20.07 -27.77 10.82
CA ASP A 125 19.21 -28.25 11.90
C ASP A 125 19.99 -28.48 13.22
N ARG A 126 20.99 -27.63 13.47
CA ARG A 126 21.82 -27.66 14.68
C ARG A 126 22.48 -26.31 14.95
N ALA A 127 22.94 -26.15 16.18
CA ALA A 127 23.83 -25.04 16.53
C ALA A 127 25.16 -25.11 15.76
N LEU A 128 25.74 -23.94 15.48
CA LEU A 128 27.05 -23.81 14.84
C LEU A 128 28.16 -23.91 15.89
N SER A 129 29.26 -24.55 15.52
CA SER A 129 30.50 -24.61 16.28
C SER A 129 31.26 -23.28 16.23
N CYS A 130 32.21 -23.05 17.14
CA CYS A 130 33.04 -21.84 17.13
C CYS A 130 33.77 -21.61 15.78
N PRO A 131 34.37 -22.64 15.14
CA PRO A 131 34.96 -22.46 13.80
C PRO A 131 33.94 -22.03 12.74
N GLU A 132 32.73 -22.58 12.75
CA GLU A 132 31.67 -22.18 11.81
C GLU A 132 31.21 -20.74 12.07
N LEU A 133 31.15 -20.30 13.33
CA LEU A 133 30.85 -18.91 13.68
C LEU A 133 31.96 -17.93 13.24
N LEU A 134 33.23 -18.33 13.33
CA LEU A 134 34.36 -17.56 12.82
C LEU A 134 34.31 -17.47 11.29
N GLU A 135 33.94 -18.55 10.61
CA GLU A 135 33.79 -18.58 9.16
C GLU A 135 32.73 -17.56 8.71
N VAL A 136 31.57 -17.51 9.37
CA VAL A 136 30.53 -16.51 9.09
C VAL A 136 31.05 -15.07 9.22
N LEU A 137 31.84 -14.77 10.26
CA LEU A 137 32.45 -13.44 10.42
C LEU A 137 33.43 -13.13 9.28
N CYS A 138 34.26 -14.10 8.91
CA CYS A 138 35.29 -13.96 7.89
C CYS A 138 34.71 -13.77 6.48
N SER A 139 33.71 -14.56 6.14
CA SER A 139 33.21 -14.69 4.77
C SER A 139 32.06 -13.75 4.43
N SER A 140 31.35 -13.24 5.43
CA SER A 140 30.06 -12.58 5.20
C SER A 140 29.98 -11.14 5.70
N VAL A 141 30.80 -10.74 6.67
CA VAL A 141 30.62 -9.47 7.41
C VAL A 141 31.78 -8.52 7.15
N PHE A 142 31.56 -7.51 6.29
CA PHE A 142 32.57 -6.52 5.92
C PHE A 142 32.09 -5.11 6.26
N GLY A 143 32.99 -4.26 6.74
CA GLY A 143 32.65 -2.91 7.17
C GLY A 143 33.76 -1.91 6.95
N THR A 144 33.39 -0.66 6.68
CA THR A 144 34.31 0.47 6.73
C THR A 144 33.71 1.66 7.46
N ASP A 145 34.54 2.37 8.21
CA ASP A 145 34.19 3.70 8.72
C ASP A 145 35.42 4.60 8.66
N ILE A 146 35.21 5.91 8.46
CA ILE A 146 36.30 6.88 8.43
C ILE A 146 36.91 7.09 9.81
N ASP A 147 36.14 6.83 10.86
CA ASP A 147 36.55 7.07 12.24
C ASP A 147 37.11 5.81 12.92
N PRO A 148 38.35 5.89 13.46
CA PRO A 148 38.99 4.74 14.06
C PRO A 148 38.31 4.27 15.36
N GLU A 149 37.68 5.16 16.13
CA GLU A 149 36.93 4.78 17.33
C GLU A 149 35.66 4.00 16.98
N SER A 150 34.91 4.41 15.94
CA SER A 150 33.76 3.66 15.43
C SER A 150 34.16 2.26 14.95
N VAL A 151 35.26 2.15 14.18
CA VAL A 151 35.81 0.85 13.76
C VAL A 151 36.16 -0.03 14.97
N SER A 152 36.78 0.54 15.99
CA SER A 152 37.14 -0.19 17.21
C SER A 152 35.90 -0.67 17.97
N ALA A 153 34.86 0.18 18.05
CA ALA A 153 33.57 -0.18 18.63
C ALA A 153 32.87 -1.30 17.86
N ALA A 154 32.83 -1.24 16.53
CA ALA A 154 32.25 -2.28 15.68
C ALA A 154 32.94 -3.63 15.88
N ARG A 155 34.29 -3.64 15.92
CA ARG A 155 35.07 -4.85 16.20
C ARG A 155 34.74 -5.42 17.59
N LEU A 156 34.63 -4.59 18.63
CA LEU A 156 34.26 -5.03 19.97
C LEU A 156 32.84 -5.62 20.01
N VAL A 157 31.86 -4.94 19.40
CA VAL A 157 30.46 -5.38 19.34
C VAL A 157 30.35 -6.74 18.66
N LEU A 158 31.01 -6.92 17.52
CA LEU A 158 31.01 -8.18 16.78
C LEU A 158 31.74 -9.29 17.54
N LEU A 159 32.84 -8.98 18.23
CA LEU A 159 33.54 -9.96 19.09
C LEU A 159 32.64 -10.43 20.24
N LEU A 160 31.96 -9.51 20.92
CA LEU A 160 31.01 -9.84 21.99
C LEU A 160 29.81 -10.63 21.46
N ALA A 161 29.34 -10.31 20.24
CA ALA A 161 28.29 -11.08 19.58
C ALA A 161 28.74 -12.50 19.28
N PHE A 162 29.95 -12.70 18.74
CA PHE A 162 30.55 -14.01 18.54
C PHE A 162 30.58 -14.84 19.83
N ILE A 163 31.13 -14.27 20.92
CA ILE A 163 31.17 -14.94 22.23
C ILE A 163 29.75 -15.26 22.72
N GLY A 164 28.80 -14.34 22.51
CA GLY A 164 27.40 -14.51 22.86
C GLY A 164 26.72 -15.67 22.12
N GLU A 165 26.96 -15.79 20.80
CA GLU A 165 26.42 -16.89 19.99
C GLU A 165 27.05 -18.24 20.37
N CYS A 166 28.34 -18.29 20.72
CA CYS A 166 28.96 -19.51 21.27
C CYS A 166 28.24 -19.96 22.55
N ARG A 167 27.95 -19.04 23.47
CA ARG A 167 27.23 -19.36 24.73
C ARG A 167 25.81 -19.84 24.47
N LYS A 168 25.07 -19.19 23.56
CA LYS A 168 23.70 -19.60 23.19
C LYS A 168 23.66 -21.00 22.57
N ALA A 169 24.70 -21.37 21.83
CA ALA A 169 24.86 -22.70 21.26
C ALA A 169 25.19 -23.79 22.32
N GLY A 170 25.30 -23.44 23.61
CA GLY A 170 25.68 -24.36 24.68
C GLY A 170 27.17 -24.74 24.63
N LEU A 171 27.98 -24.02 23.85
CA LEU A 171 29.42 -24.27 23.74
C LEU A 171 30.16 -23.69 24.95
N PRO A 172 31.31 -24.28 25.34
CA PRO A 172 32.19 -23.64 26.32
C PRO A 172 32.62 -22.25 25.84
N ALA A 173 33.05 -21.40 26.78
CA ALA A 173 33.61 -20.11 26.42
C ALA A 173 34.74 -20.30 25.38
N PRO A 174 34.77 -19.48 24.31
CA PRO A 174 35.76 -19.67 23.25
C PRO A 174 37.18 -19.57 23.81
N ALA A 175 38.03 -20.49 23.38
CA ALA A 175 39.42 -20.54 23.82
C ALA A 175 40.17 -19.26 23.40
N THR A 176 41.29 -18.96 24.07
CA THR A 176 42.11 -17.78 23.78
C THR A 176 42.51 -17.67 22.31
N ASP A 177 42.85 -18.79 21.66
CA ASP A 177 43.22 -18.80 20.25
C ASP A 177 42.03 -18.51 19.32
N GLN A 178 40.81 -18.93 19.68
CA GLN A 178 39.59 -18.61 18.93
C GLN A 178 39.22 -17.13 19.06
N VAL A 179 39.38 -16.56 20.26
CA VAL A 179 39.21 -15.11 20.47
C VAL A 179 40.24 -14.32 19.67
N ARG A 180 41.51 -14.78 19.66
CA ARG A 180 42.57 -14.15 18.85
C ARG A 180 42.25 -14.23 17.36
N ALA A 181 41.79 -15.39 16.88
CA ALA A 181 41.36 -15.56 15.48
C ALA A 181 40.22 -14.60 15.11
N ALA A 182 39.21 -14.47 15.97
CA ALA A 182 38.13 -13.49 15.77
C ALA A 182 38.67 -12.06 15.65
N CYS A 183 39.58 -11.65 16.54
CA CYS A 183 40.19 -10.32 16.49
C CYS A 183 40.99 -10.07 15.20
N THR A 184 41.72 -11.07 14.72
CA THR A 184 42.45 -11.01 13.45
C THR A 184 41.48 -10.84 12.29
N ILE A 185 40.45 -11.69 12.19
CA ILE A 185 39.41 -11.61 11.17
C ILE A 185 38.75 -10.22 11.17
N LEU A 186 38.33 -9.73 12.34
CA LEU A 186 37.67 -8.43 12.47
C LEU A 186 38.59 -7.25 12.11
N THR A 187 39.90 -7.41 12.23
CA THR A 187 40.87 -6.42 11.75
C THR A 187 40.98 -6.42 10.23
N GLU A 188 40.73 -7.57 9.60
CA GLU A 188 40.78 -7.78 8.17
C GLU A 188 39.48 -7.40 7.45
N THR A 189 38.33 -7.65 8.08
CA THR A 189 37.01 -7.40 7.48
C THR A 189 36.41 -6.05 7.84
N ILE A 190 36.76 -5.48 9.01
CA ILE A 190 36.32 -4.14 9.44
C ILE A 190 37.51 -3.19 9.35
N ARG A 191 37.50 -2.26 8.39
CA ARG A 191 38.65 -1.39 8.08
C ARG A 191 38.36 0.09 8.35
N CYS A 192 39.41 0.83 8.73
CA CYS A 192 39.32 2.28 8.92
C CYS A 192 39.74 2.99 7.62
N GLY A 193 38.89 3.87 7.11
CA GLY A 193 39.12 4.57 5.85
C GLY A 193 37.91 5.33 5.33
N ASN A 194 38.17 6.32 4.49
CA ASN A 194 37.15 7.07 3.79
C ASN A 194 36.66 6.29 2.57
N ALA A 195 35.50 5.63 2.73
CA ALA A 195 34.84 4.84 1.70
C ALA A 195 34.64 5.56 0.35
N LEU A 196 34.55 6.90 0.35
CA LEU A 196 34.21 7.69 -0.83
C LEU A 196 35.42 8.30 -1.56
N ILE A 197 36.59 8.40 -0.91
CA ILE A 197 37.78 9.06 -1.48
C ILE A 197 38.90 8.04 -1.61
N ALA A 198 39.35 7.83 -2.85
CA ALA A 198 40.45 6.92 -3.16
C ALA A 198 41.81 7.67 -3.14
N PRO A 199 42.95 6.94 -3.13
CA PRO A 199 44.27 7.55 -3.04
C PRO A 199 44.62 8.51 -4.19
N ASP A 200 43.93 8.38 -5.31
CA ASP A 200 44.06 9.23 -6.49
C ASP A 200 43.74 10.71 -6.22
N TYR A 201 42.97 11.02 -5.17
CA TYR A 201 42.80 12.36 -4.62
C TYR A 201 44.13 13.11 -4.39
N PHE A 202 45.22 12.38 -4.11
CA PHE A 202 46.55 12.96 -3.88
C PHE A 202 47.45 12.99 -5.12
N SER A 203 47.01 12.46 -6.27
CA SER A 203 47.86 12.35 -7.47
C SER A 203 48.38 13.70 -7.98
N GLN A 204 47.62 14.78 -7.73
CA GLN A 204 47.99 16.14 -8.11
C GLN A 204 48.47 16.99 -6.90
N LYS A 205 48.68 16.39 -5.72
CA LYS A 205 49.12 17.06 -4.48
C LYS A 205 50.45 16.47 -3.99
N PRO A 206 51.61 17.14 -4.14
CA PRO A 206 52.93 16.59 -3.77
C PRO A 206 53.02 16.19 -2.28
N VAL A 207 53.81 15.15 -1.98
CA VAL A 207 53.72 14.31 -0.76
C VAL A 207 54.50 14.82 0.47
N PHE A 208 55.36 15.83 0.36
CA PHE A 208 56.19 16.24 1.51
C PHE A 208 56.68 17.69 1.44
N PRO A 209 56.85 18.39 2.58
CA PRO A 209 56.46 18.05 3.97
C PRO A 209 55.05 18.53 4.37
N PHE A 210 54.29 19.14 3.46
CA PHE A 210 53.14 19.97 3.85
C PHE A 210 51.77 19.27 3.94
N ASN A 211 51.62 17.96 3.64
CA ASN A 211 50.29 17.31 3.57
C ASN A 211 50.07 16.06 4.46
N ALA A 212 50.98 15.73 5.39
CA ALA A 212 50.81 14.57 6.27
C ALA A 212 49.57 14.66 7.17
N GLU A 213 49.18 15.88 7.59
CA GLU A 213 47.94 16.11 8.33
C GLU A 213 46.71 15.96 7.43
N GLU A 214 46.75 16.49 6.19
CA GLU A 214 45.66 16.33 5.22
C GLU A 214 45.44 14.85 4.89
N ARG A 215 46.52 14.07 4.68
CA ARG A 215 46.44 12.62 4.45
C ARG A 215 45.76 11.88 5.58
N ARG A 216 46.10 12.18 6.83
CA ARG A 216 45.43 11.63 8.02
C ARG A 216 43.95 12.05 8.10
N ARG A 217 43.62 13.29 7.73
CA ARG A 217 42.24 13.83 7.77
C ARG A 217 41.36 13.34 6.61
N VAL A 218 41.93 13.09 5.44
CA VAL A 218 41.21 12.53 4.28
C VAL A 218 41.01 11.03 4.48
N ASN A 219 42.04 10.36 5.00
CA ASN A 219 42.08 8.92 5.25
C ASN A 219 41.61 8.13 4.01
N ALA A 220 42.19 8.44 2.84
CA ALA A 220 41.77 7.85 1.57
C ALA A 220 41.83 6.30 1.62
N PHE A 221 40.83 5.65 1.01
CA PHE A 221 40.67 4.21 1.11
C PHE A 221 40.71 3.55 -0.28
N ASP A 222 41.60 2.57 -0.44
CA ASP A 222 41.70 1.77 -1.65
C ASP A 222 41.02 0.41 -1.45
N TRP A 223 39.85 0.26 -2.07
CA TRP A 223 39.04 -0.95 -2.01
C TRP A 223 39.75 -2.19 -2.58
N ARG A 224 40.59 -2.03 -3.62
CA ARG A 224 41.31 -3.13 -4.26
C ARG A 224 42.46 -3.63 -3.38
N VAL A 225 43.10 -2.73 -2.65
CA VAL A 225 44.15 -3.08 -1.69
C VAL A 225 43.57 -3.66 -0.41
N ALA A 226 42.46 -3.09 0.09
CA ALA A 226 41.85 -3.53 1.34
C ALA A 226 41.14 -4.88 1.23
N PHE A 227 40.49 -5.16 0.10
CA PHE A 227 39.71 -6.39 -0.14
C PHE A 227 40.04 -7.04 -1.48
N PRO A 228 41.30 -7.47 -1.71
CA PRO A 228 41.77 -7.91 -3.02
C PRO A 228 41.00 -9.12 -3.55
N GLN A 229 40.69 -10.10 -2.68
CA GLN A 229 39.94 -11.29 -3.07
C GLN A 229 38.49 -10.98 -3.47
N VAL A 230 37.81 -10.10 -2.71
CA VAL A 230 36.44 -9.70 -3.03
C VAL A 230 36.39 -8.96 -4.36
N MET A 231 37.31 -8.03 -4.58
CA MET A 231 37.36 -7.24 -5.81
C MET A 231 37.76 -8.09 -7.03
N ALA A 232 38.67 -9.06 -6.87
CA ALA A 232 39.05 -10.01 -7.92
C ALA A 232 37.87 -10.90 -8.38
N GLU A 233 36.92 -11.16 -7.48
CA GLU A 233 35.72 -11.95 -7.78
C GLU A 233 34.51 -11.10 -8.21
N GLY A 234 34.75 -9.85 -8.59
CA GLY A 234 33.75 -8.94 -9.14
C GLY A 234 33.03 -8.07 -8.11
N GLY A 235 33.36 -8.17 -6.82
CA GLY A 235 32.81 -7.32 -5.77
C GLY A 235 31.92 -8.05 -4.76
N PHE A 236 31.25 -7.26 -3.91
CA PHE A 236 30.38 -7.75 -2.85
C PHE A 236 29.05 -8.29 -3.41
N ASP A 237 28.42 -9.20 -2.67
CA ASP A 237 27.10 -9.75 -2.98
C ASP A 237 25.98 -8.76 -2.60
N ALA A 238 26.16 -8.02 -1.50
CA ALA A 238 25.23 -6.99 -1.07
C ALA A 238 25.93 -5.83 -0.32
N VAL A 239 25.28 -4.67 -0.32
CA VAL A 239 25.64 -3.49 0.48
C VAL A 239 24.45 -3.11 1.34
N ILE A 240 24.70 -2.89 2.64
CA ILE A 240 23.69 -2.49 3.61
C ILE A 240 24.10 -1.22 4.35
N GLY A 241 23.15 -0.61 5.07
CA GLY A 241 23.46 0.39 6.08
C GLY A 241 22.52 1.59 6.09
N ALA A 242 22.93 2.62 6.82
CA ALA A 242 22.26 3.92 6.86
C ALA A 242 23.29 5.02 6.59
N PRO A 243 23.61 5.30 5.31
CA PRO A 243 24.61 6.29 4.96
C PRO A 243 24.35 7.65 5.62
N PRO A 244 25.39 8.42 5.95
CA PRO A 244 25.25 9.75 6.52
C PRO A 244 24.38 10.66 5.62
N PRO A 245 23.26 11.21 6.12
CA PRO A 245 22.33 11.98 5.30
C PRO A 245 22.79 13.43 5.09
N TYR A 246 23.72 13.91 5.91
CA TYR A 246 24.17 15.30 5.95
C TYR A 246 25.45 15.50 5.13
N ARG A 247 25.73 16.76 4.77
CA ARG A 247 26.98 17.18 4.13
C ARG A 247 27.84 17.94 5.14
N PRO A 248 28.80 17.29 5.83
CA PRO A 248 29.63 17.99 6.81
C PRO A 248 30.48 19.09 6.14
N PHE A 249 30.80 20.18 6.85
CA PHE A 249 31.66 21.27 6.32
C PHE A 249 32.98 20.76 5.72
N ALA A 250 33.52 19.64 6.22
CA ALA A 250 34.72 18.99 5.69
C ALA A 250 34.59 18.51 4.22
N VAL A 251 33.37 18.33 3.70
CA VAL A 251 33.08 17.99 2.30
C VAL A 251 33.21 19.21 1.38
N LYS A 252 32.91 20.43 1.87
CA LYS A 252 33.10 21.67 1.08
C LYS A 252 34.55 21.88 0.67
N ALA A 253 35.50 21.44 1.49
CA ALA A 253 36.93 21.54 1.19
C ALA A 253 37.41 20.57 0.09
N ARG A 254 36.54 19.68 -0.41
CA ARG A 254 36.88 18.59 -1.35
C ARG A 254 35.87 18.48 -2.51
N GLU A 255 35.19 19.58 -2.80
CA GLU A 255 34.05 19.62 -3.73
C GLU A 255 34.41 19.19 -5.16
N GLU A 256 35.59 19.61 -5.64
CA GLU A 256 36.12 19.24 -6.96
C GLU A 256 36.24 17.73 -7.15
N TYR A 257 36.68 16.99 -6.13
CA TYR A 257 36.78 15.53 -6.20
C TYR A 257 35.40 14.89 -6.35
N PHE A 258 34.42 15.32 -5.55
CA PHE A 258 33.06 14.78 -5.65
C PHE A 258 32.40 15.12 -6.99
N GLN A 259 32.60 16.34 -7.49
CA GLN A 259 32.05 16.79 -8.77
C GLN A 259 32.59 15.98 -9.96
N THR A 260 33.85 15.56 -9.90
CA THR A 260 34.52 14.82 -10.98
C THR A 260 34.31 13.31 -10.92
N HIS A 261 34.05 12.75 -9.72
CA HIS A 261 34.00 11.30 -9.50
C HIS A 261 32.60 10.73 -9.24
N TYR A 262 31.57 11.57 -9.05
CA TYR A 262 30.21 11.11 -8.73
C TYR A 262 29.16 11.75 -9.66
N ALA A 263 28.42 10.92 -10.38
CA ALA A 263 27.31 11.35 -11.22
C ALA A 263 26.14 11.89 -10.39
N SER A 264 26.00 11.44 -9.14
CA SER A 264 25.00 11.93 -8.19
C SER A 264 25.35 13.28 -7.54
N TYR A 265 26.44 13.93 -7.95
CA TYR A 265 26.90 15.20 -7.39
C TYR A 265 25.88 16.34 -7.49
N ALA A 266 25.63 16.98 -6.35
CA ALA A 266 25.02 18.30 -6.26
C ALA A 266 25.62 19.07 -5.07
N ALA A 267 25.77 20.40 -5.20
CA ALA A 267 26.41 21.24 -4.18
C ALA A 267 25.73 21.19 -2.79
N SER A 268 24.41 20.97 -2.75
CA SER A 268 23.61 20.90 -1.53
C SER A 268 23.10 19.49 -1.20
N ALA A 269 23.47 18.46 -1.97
CA ALA A 269 23.10 17.08 -1.66
C ALA A 269 23.90 16.51 -0.48
N GLY A 270 23.23 15.67 0.30
CA GLY A 270 23.83 14.88 1.38
C GLY A 270 24.73 13.75 0.87
N LEU A 271 25.55 13.18 1.75
CA LEU A 271 26.53 12.14 1.38
C LEU A 271 25.90 10.81 0.94
N TYR A 272 24.64 10.55 1.32
CA TYR A 272 23.97 9.29 1.03
C TYR A 272 23.99 8.93 -0.46
N GLY A 273 23.81 9.89 -1.37
CA GLY A 273 23.86 9.64 -2.82
C GLY A 273 25.21 9.06 -3.27
N TYR A 274 26.31 9.60 -2.75
CA TYR A 274 27.67 9.12 -3.03
C TYR A 274 27.92 7.74 -2.46
N PHE A 275 27.37 7.43 -1.29
CA PHE A 275 27.47 6.08 -0.71
C PHE A 275 26.69 5.04 -1.50
N ILE A 276 25.51 5.39 -2.02
CA ILE A 276 24.73 4.50 -2.90
C ILE A 276 25.48 4.28 -4.22
N GLU A 277 25.97 5.35 -4.85
CA GLU A 277 26.75 5.26 -6.09
C GLU A 277 28.03 4.43 -5.90
N ARG A 278 28.80 4.71 -4.83
CA ARG A 278 29.96 3.93 -4.45
C ARG A 278 29.59 2.47 -4.17
N GLY A 279 28.51 2.24 -3.43
CA GLY A 279 28.01 0.90 -3.13
C GLY A 279 27.74 0.09 -4.39
N LEU A 280 27.09 0.67 -5.40
CA LEU A 280 26.80 -0.01 -6.68
C LEU A 280 28.09 -0.36 -7.41
N SER A 281 29.10 0.53 -7.39
CA SER A 281 30.40 0.25 -8.01
C SER A 281 31.19 -0.87 -7.34
N LEU A 282 30.88 -1.18 -6.07
CA LEU A 282 31.53 -2.24 -5.28
C LEU A 282 30.77 -3.57 -5.33
N LEU A 283 29.57 -3.58 -5.90
CA LEU A 283 28.78 -4.79 -6.06
C LEU A 283 29.20 -5.56 -7.31
N ARG A 284 29.11 -6.88 -7.22
CA ARG A 284 29.11 -7.72 -8.43
C ARG A 284 27.81 -7.53 -9.24
N PRO A 285 27.77 -7.92 -10.52
CA PRO A 285 26.54 -7.91 -11.32
C PRO A 285 25.40 -8.67 -10.62
N GLY A 286 24.22 -8.06 -10.52
CA GLY A 286 23.06 -8.60 -9.83
C GLY A 286 23.14 -8.60 -8.29
N GLY A 287 24.19 -8.02 -7.70
CA GLY A 287 24.26 -7.74 -6.26
C GLY A 287 23.24 -6.67 -5.83
N THR A 288 22.94 -6.60 -4.54
CA THR A 288 21.84 -5.77 -4.02
C THR A 288 22.32 -4.70 -3.03
N ILE A 289 21.79 -3.49 -3.13
CA ILE A 289 21.85 -2.49 -2.06
C ILE A 289 20.53 -2.51 -1.30
N ALA A 290 20.58 -2.48 0.03
CA ALA A 290 19.46 -2.10 0.87
C ALA A 290 19.93 -1.04 1.86
N ALA A 291 19.42 0.18 1.78
CA ALA A 291 19.89 1.27 2.61
C ALA A 291 18.76 2.16 3.11
N LEU A 292 18.91 2.67 4.34
CA LEU A 292 18.08 3.73 4.86
C LEU A 292 18.58 5.08 4.35
N VAL A 293 17.73 5.79 3.60
CA VAL A 293 18.06 7.07 2.98
C VAL A 293 16.98 8.12 3.25
N PRO A 294 17.31 9.42 3.17
CA PRO A 294 16.33 10.49 3.30
C PRO A 294 15.29 10.48 2.19
N GLY A 295 14.00 10.41 2.53
CA GLY A 295 12.89 10.48 1.58
C GLY A 295 12.77 11.82 0.84
N THR A 296 13.51 12.85 1.26
CA THR A 296 13.59 14.13 0.54
C THR A 296 14.10 13.99 -0.89
N PHE A 297 14.90 12.96 -1.19
CA PHE A 297 15.41 12.74 -2.55
C PHE A 297 14.28 12.54 -3.58
N LEU A 298 13.11 12.07 -3.13
CA LEU A 298 11.95 11.85 -3.99
C LEU A 298 11.45 13.17 -4.60
N ARG A 299 11.62 14.31 -3.93
CA ARG A 299 11.02 15.59 -4.37
C ARG A 299 11.98 16.77 -4.47
N SER A 300 13.11 16.74 -3.77
CA SER A 300 14.00 17.91 -3.67
C SER A 300 14.77 18.14 -4.98
N GLU A 301 14.91 19.40 -5.40
CA GLU A 301 15.67 19.69 -6.62
C GLU A 301 17.17 19.34 -6.53
N PRO A 302 17.86 19.57 -5.39
CA PRO A 302 19.24 19.12 -5.23
C PRO A 302 19.48 17.61 -5.44
N ALA A 303 18.43 16.78 -5.32
CA ALA A 303 18.53 15.34 -5.53
C ALA A 303 18.30 14.91 -6.99
N ARG A 304 18.10 15.84 -7.93
CA ARG A 304 17.92 15.54 -9.36
C ARG A 304 19.04 14.69 -9.98
N PRO A 305 20.34 15.00 -9.77
CA PRO A 305 21.43 14.15 -10.26
C PRO A 305 21.39 12.74 -9.67
N PHE A 306 21.02 12.60 -8.39
CA PHE A 306 20.86 11.31 -7.75
C PHE A 306 19.69 10.51 -8.34
N ARG A 307 18.53 11.12 -8.57
CA ARG A 307 17.41 10.44 -9.25
C ARG A 307 17.80 10.00 -10.66
N ARG A 308 18.46 10.87 -11.44
CA ARG A 308 18.97 10.51 -12.77
C ARG A 308 19.92 9.30 -12.71
N PHE A 309 20.81 9.28 -11.72
CA PHE A 309 21.72 8.16 -11.50
C PHE A 309 20.96 6.87 -11.16
N LEU A 310 19.97 6.93 -10.27
CA LEU A 310 19.14 5.78 -9.89
C LEU A 310 18.38 5.17 -11.09
N LEU A 311 17.97 5.99 -12.07
CA LEU A 311 17.28 5.49 -13.27
C LEU A 311 18.12 4.53 -14.11
N GLY A 312 19.45 4.53 -13.96
CA GLY A 312 20.34 3.58 -14.62
C GLY A 312 20.35 2.17 -14.02
N TRP A 313 19.72 1.98 -12.85
CA TRP A 313 19.80 0.75 -12.06
C TRP A 313 18.41 0.25 -11.69
N GLN A 314 18.24 -1.06 -11.56
CA GLN A 314 16.96 -1.66 -11.17
C GLN A 314 16.62 -1.26 -9.73
N ILE A 315 15.62 -0.38 -9.56
CA ILE A 315 14.97 -0.18 -8.27
C ILE A 315 14.13 -1.43 -8.02
N ARG A 316 14.30 -2.06 -6.86
CA ARG A 316 13.48 -3.21 -6.47
C ARG A 316 12.33 -2.77 -5.59
N GLN A 317 12.63 -1.93 -4.60
CA GLN A 317 11.64 -1.51 -3.61
C GLN A 317 11.94 -0.12 -3.06
N ILE A 318 10.88 0.66 -2.83
CA ILE A 318 10.90 1.86 -2.01
C ILE A 318 9.86 1.69 -0.90
N VAL A 319 10.31 1.66 0.35
CA VAL A 319 9.45 1.46 1.53
C VAL A 319 9.49 2.70 2.41
N SER A 320 8.33 3.26 2.70
CA SER A 320 8.21 4.28 3.74
C SER A 320 8.33 3.63 5.11
N THR A 321 9.27 4.08 5.93
CA THR A 321 9.40 3.59 7.32
C THR A 321 8.38 4.22 8.27
N GLN A 322 7.58 5.20 7.80
CA GLN A 322 6.72 6.07 8.63
C GLN A 322 7.47 6.84 9.72
N ARG A 323 8.80 6.87 9.66
CA ARG A 323 9.67 7.56 10.62
C ARG A 323 10.34 8.75 9.97
N THR A 324 10.62 9.73 10.81
CA THR A 324 11.43 10.90 10.46
C THR A 324 12.73 10.88 11.26
N ARG A 325 13.76 11.46 10.68
CA ARG A 325 15.02 11.80 11.33
C ARG A 325 15.04 13.31 11.56
N ALA A 326 15.29 13.72 12.79
CA ALA A 326 15.47 15.13 13.11
C ALA A 326 16.78 15.65 12.51
N LEU A 327 16.69 16.74 11.75
CA LEU A 327 17.83 17.49 11.19
C LEU A 327 17.66 18.99 11.50
N PRO A 328 18.75 19.79 11.43
CA PRO A 328 18.66 21.23 11.71
C PRO A 328 17.66 21.97 10.82
N GLU A 329 17.48 21.48 9.59
CA GLU A 329 16.53 22.03 8.61
C GLU A 329 15.08 21.52 8.80
N GLY A 330 14.85 20.61 9.75
CA GLY A 330 13.55 20.00 10.05
C GLY A 330 13.58 18.47 9.98
N ASP A 331 12.45 17.86 10.34
CA ASP A 331 12.27 16.41 10.31
C ASP A 331 12.21 15.88 8.88
N ILE A 332 13.09 14.94 8.54
CA ILE A 332 13.16 14.34 7.21
C ILE A 332 12.68 12.89 7.25
N PRO A 333 11.70 12.48 6.42
CA PRO A 333 11.29 11.09 6.31
C PRO A 333 12.46 10.17 6.00
N VAL A 334 12.50 8.98 6.60
CA VAL A 334 13.46 7.93 6.29
C VAL A 334 12.76 6.86 5.47
N ILE A 335 13.36 6.45 4.37
CA ILE A 335 12.85 5.38 3.52
C ILE A 335 13.89 4.29 3.35
N LEU A 336 13.45 3.06 3.22
CA LEU A 336 14.29 1.95 2.78
C LEU A 336 14.28 1.93 1.25
N LEU A 337 15.46 2.08 0.67
CA LEU A 337 15.71 1.97 -0.76
C LEU A 337 16.43 0.66 -1.04
N VAL A 338 15.85 -0.16 -1.92
CA VAL A 338 16.44 -1.43 -2.37
C VAL A 338 16.71 -1.38 -3.86
N LEU A 339 17.97 -1.61 -4.25
CA LEU A 339 18.45 -1.54 -5.64
C LEU A 339 19.18 -2.82 -6.02
N ASP A 340 19.13 -3.17 -7.29
CA ASP A 340 19.95 -4.24 -7.88
C ASP A 340 20.95 -3.67 -8.88
N ASN A 341 22.17 -4.20 -8.83
CA ASN A 341 23.27 -3.88 -9.74
C ASN A 341 23.05 -4.50 -11.13
N GLN A 342 21.98 -4.06 -11.79
CA GLN A 342 21.57 -4.46 -13.12
C GLN A 342 20.71 -3.34 -13.74
N GLN A 343 20.54 -3.36 -15.07
CA GLN A 343 19.65 -2.42 -15.74
C GLN A 343 18.18 -2.66 -15.36
N PRO A 344 17.33 -1.60 -15.38
CA PRO A 344 15.90 -1.73 -15.15
C PRO A 344 15.23 -2.66 -16.17
N ARG A 345 14.49 -3.64 -15.68
CA ARG A 345 13.73 -4.62 -16.47
C ARG A 345 12.30 -4.77 -15.97
N ASP A 346 12.15 -4.80 -14.64
CA ASP A 346 10.89 -5.09 -13.98
C ASP A 346 10.32 -3.85 -13.26
N PRO A 347 9.00 -3.75 -13.11
CA PRO A 347 8.39 -2.79 -12.19
C PRO A 347 8.88 -2.99 -10.75
N PHE A 348 9.01 -1.90 -9.99
CA PHE A 348 9.45 -1.91 -8.60
C PHE A 348 8.28 -1.76 -7.64
N THR A 349 8.42 -2.29 -6.42
CA THR A 349 7.36 -2.23 -5.41
C THR A 349 7.48 -0.95 -4.57
N VAL A 350 6.37 -0.25 -4.40
CA VAL A 350 6.21 0.82 -3.42
C VAL A 350 5.38 0.29 -2.26
N SER A 351 5.92 0.41 -1.05
CA SER A 351 5.22 0.05 0.18
C SER A 351 4.98 1.33 1.01
N PRO A 352 3.74 1.86 1.07
CA PRO A 352 3.43 3.08 1.81
C PRO A 352 3.61 2.95 3.32
N ASP A 353 3.57 1.72 3.85
CA ASP A 353 3.77 1.44 5.26
C ASP A 353 4.53 0.13 5.43
N PHE A 354 5.68 0.24 6.07
CA PHE A 354 6.55 -0.85 6.49
C PHE A 354 5.82 -1.95 7.28
N PHE A 355 4.85 -1.62 8.15
CA PHE A 355 4.26 -2.58 9.09
C PHE A 355 3.00 -3.28 8.58
N MET A 356 2.31 -2.70 7.59
CA MET A 356 1.01 -3.20 7.18
C MET A 356 1.04 -4.03 5.91
N GLY A 357 1.92 -3.76 4.94
CA GLY A 357 1.99 -4.47 3.64
C GLY A 357 0.68 -4.51 2.82
N ARG A 358 -0.41 -3.91 3.33
CA ARG A 358 -1.78 -4.03 2.81
C ARG A 358 -2.08 -3.10 1.64
N ASN A 359 -1.12 -2.26 1.23
CA ASN A 359 -1.28 -1.25 0.19
C ASN A 359 -0.07 -1.19 -0.75
N ASP A 360 0.66 -2.31 -0.90
CA ASP A 360 1.79 -2.36 -1.82
C ASP A 360 1.29 -2.26 -3.27
N PHE A 361 1.98 -1.45 -4.07
CA PHE A 361 1.70 -1.32 -5.49
C PHE A 361 2.99 -1.28 -6.28
N ARG A 362 2.92 -1.66 -7.57
CA ARG A 362 4.09 -1.68 -8.44
C ARG A 362 4.07 -0.49 -9.39
N LEU A 363 5.24 0.11 -9.59
CA LEU A 363 5.46 1.19 -10.54
C LEU A 363 6.49 0.76 -11.59
N ASP A 364 6.22 1.11 -12.85
CA ASP A 364 7.21 0.96 -13.90
C ASP A 364 8.24 2.10 -13.80
N GLN A 365 9.49 1.74 -13.52
CA GLN A 365 10.59 2.70 -13.40
C GLN A 365 10.80 3.51 -14.69
N ARG A 366 10.42 2.98 -15.85
CA ARG A 366 10.55 3.67 -17.15
C ARG A 366 9.61 4.87 -17.29
N MET A 367 8.61 4.98 -16.41
CA MET A 367 7.69 6.12 -16.34
C MET A 367 8.23 7.25 -15.45
N LEU A 368 9.36 7.04 -14.78
CA LEU A 368 10.00 8.05 -13.94
C LEU A 368 11.04 8.83 -14.74
N ASP A 369 11.15 10.13 -14.47
CA ASP A 369 12.18 11.01 -15.00
C ASP A 369 13.12 11.50 -13.87
N ASP A 370 14.01 12.45 -14.14
CA ASP A 370 14.87 13.03 -13.10
C ASP A 370 14.19 14.13 -12.27
N GLY A 371 12.93 14.44 -12.53
CA GLY A 371 12.06 15.33 -11.77
C GLY A 371 11.55 14.70 -10.47
N GLY A 372 10.65 15.39 -9.78
CA GLY A 372 10.10 14.92 -8.50
C GLY A 372 9.18 13.70 -8.68
N TRP A 373 9.48 12.61 -7.96
CA TRP A 373 8.70 11.36 -7.98
C TRP A 373 7.51 11.43 -7.04
N ARG A 374 6.32 11.20 -7.58
CA ARG A 374 5.10 10.92 -6.82
C ARG A 374 4.83 9.43 -6.90
N LEU A 375 4.98 8.75 -5.77
CA LEU A 375 4.74 7.31 -5.69
C LEU A 375 3.28 7.11 -5.27
N GLU A 376 2.38 6.98 -6.26
CA GLU A 376 0.94 6.83 -6.05
C GLU A 376 0.41 5.64 -6.86
N ASP A 377 -0.54 4.89 -6.28
CA ASP A 377 -1.23 3.83 -7.01
C ASP A 377 -2.25 4.43 -7.98
N THR A 378 -1.87 4.46 -9.26
CA THR A 378 -2.71 5.01 -10.35
C THR A 378 -3.50 3.94 -11.08
N ARG A 379 -3.44 2.66 -10.66
CA ARG A 379 -4.06 1.53 -11.38
C ARG A 379 -5.56 1.72 -11.54
N THR A 380 -6.27 2.01 -10.44
CA THR A 380 -7.71 2.26 -10.44
C THR A 380 -8.10 3.41 -11.36
N VAL A 381 -7.34 4.52 -11.31
CA VAL A 381 -7.60 5.70 -12.15
C VAL A 381 -7.44 5.35 -13.63
N LYS A 382 -6.34 4.69 -14.01
CA LYS A 382 -6.07 4.27 -15.39
C LYS A 382 -7.13 3.31 -15.93
N VAL A 383 -7.57 2.35 -15.13
CA VAL A 383 -8.66 1.43 -15.50
C VAL A 383 -9.95 2.21 -15.77
N LEU A 384 -10.34 3.14 -14.88
CA LEU A 384 -11.54 3.96 -15.06
C LEU A 384 -11.44 4.89 -16.26
N GLU A 385 -10.27 5.48 -16.53
CA GLU A 385 -10.03 6.32 -17.71
C GLU A 385 -10.16 5.53 -19.01
N LYS A 386 -9.56 4.33 -19.08
CA LYS A 386 -9.68 3.41 -20.22
C LYS A 386 -11.13 3.04 -20.49
N ILE A 387 -11.86 2.63 -19.44
CA ILE A 387 -13.28 2.26 -19.53
C ILE A 387 -14.12 3.45 -20.04
N ARG A 388 -13.88 4.66 -19.51
CA ARG A 388 -14.59 5.88 -19.94
C ARG A 388 -14.26 6.29 -21.37
N ALA A 389 -13.03 6.08 -21.82
CA ALA A 389 -12.62 6.44 -23.18
C ALA A 389 -13.31 5.59 -24.27
N GLN A 390 -13.76 4.39 -23.93
CA GLN A 390 -14.40 3.46 -24.87
C GLN A 390 -15.93 3.41 -24.74
N GLY A 391 -16.49 3.70 -23.57
CA GLY A 391 -17.92 3.56 -23.30
C GLY A 391 -18.76 4.82 -23.61
N THR A 392 -20.00 4.61 -24.04
CA THR A 392 -21.05 5.63 -24.10
C THR A 392 -21.68 5.80 -22.71
N LEU A 393 -21.92 7.04 -22.27
CA LEU A 393 -22.55 7.26 -20.96
C LEU A 393 -23.95 6.65 -20.93
N LEU A 394 -24.33 6.04 -19.81
CA LEU A 394 -25.61 5.34 -19.67
C LEU A 394 -26.79 6.25 -20.01
N GLU A 395 -26.74 7.53 -19.60
CA GLU A 395 -27.78 8.49 -19.94
C GLU A 395 -27.96 8.72 -21.45
N GLU A 396 -26.86 8.68 -22.21
CA GLU A 396 -26.87 8.76 -23.67
C GLU A 396 -27.34 7.42 -24.28
N TYR A 397 -26.83 6.30 -23.77
CA TYR A 397 -27.20 4.94 -24.20
C TYR A 397 -28.70 4.70 -24.11
N VAL A 398 -29.33 5.16 -23.02
CA VAL A 398 -30.78 5.01 -22.78
C VAL A 398 -31.59 6.22 -23.25
N MET A 399 -30.98 7.21 -23.90
CA MET A 399 -31.64 8.44 -24.36
C MET A 399 -32.44 9.16 -23.26
N GLY A 400 -31.93 9.17 -22.03
CA GLY A 400 -32.56 9.81 -20.87
C GLY A 400 -33.80 9.09 -20.33
N GLU A 401 -34.13 7.86 -20.78
CA GLU A 401 -35.30 7.08 -20.37
C GLU A 401 -35.16 6.48 -18.94
N MET A 402 -34.86 7.32 -17.96
CA MET A 402 -34.78 6.97 -16.53
C MET A 402 -35.79 7.78 -15.71
N GLY A 403 -36.41 7.14 -14.71
CA GLY A 403 -37.30 7.84 -13.79
C GLY A 403 -37.45 7.14 -12.45
N THR A 404 -38.14 7.81 -11.53
CA THR A 404 -38.39 7.33 -10.16
C THR A 404 -39.86 6.95 -9.97
N GLY A 405 -40.14 6.03 -9.05
CA GLY A 405 -41.52 5.74 -8.65
C GLY A 405 -42.20 6.94 -7.96
N ALA A 406 -43.54 6.98 -7.95
CA ALA A 406 -44.29 8.01 -7.17
C ALA A 406 -44.85 7.49 -5.85
N HIS A 407 -44.97 6.18 -5.66
CA HIS A 407 -45.80 5.67 -4.57
C HIS A 407 -45.01 5.57 -3.27
N ALA A 408 -45.46 6.32 -2.26
CA ALA A 408 -45.05 6.08 -0.87
C ALA A 408 -45.57 4.71 -0.41
N VAL A 409 -44.74 3.98 0.35
CA VAL A 409 -45.07 2.64 0.88
C VAL A 409 -45.90 2.72 2.18
N VAL A 410 -45.70 3.81 2.92
CA VAL A 410 -46.38 4.12 4.19
C VAL A 410 -47.31 5.30 3.95
N ASP A 411 -48.43 5.34 4.69
CA ASP A 411 -49.45 6.40 4.62
C ASP A 411 -50.04 6.65 3.23
N ASN A 412 -50.07 5.60 2.39
CA ASN A 412 -50.66 5.64 1.07
C ASN A 412 -51.88 4.71 1.00
N PRO A 413 -53.11 5.24 0.90
CA PRO A 413 -54.33 4.43 0.89
C PRO A 413 -54.45 3.54 -0.36
N LEU A 414 -53.66 3.79 -1.41
CA LEU A 414 -53.60 2.95 -2.59
C LEU A 414 -52.64 1.77 -2.43
N VAL A 415 -51.83 1.72 -1.36
CA VAL A 415 -50.84 0.66 -1.13
C VAL A 415 -51.31 -0.26 0.00
N VAL A 416 -51.61 -1.50 -0.35
CA VAL A 416 -52.15 -2.50 0.59
C VAL A 416 -51.24 -3.72 0.71
N ASP A 417 -51.32 -4.41 1.84
CA ASP A 417 -50.65 -5.70 2.01
C ASP A 417 -51.47 -6.87 1.43
N ARG A 418 -50.89 -8.08 1.51
CA ARG A 418 -51.54 -9.31 1.03
C ARG A 418 -52.83 -9.65 1.79
N GLN A 419 -52.91 -9.38 3.08
CA GLN A 419 -54.10 -9.72 3.90
C GLN A 419 -55.26 -8.81 3.50
N MET A 420 -55.01 -7.50 3.42
CA MET A 420 -55.96 -6.49 2.99
C MET A 420 -56.43 -6.74 1.55
N ARG A 421 -55.52 -7.02 0.61
CA ARG A 421 -55.89 -7.43 -0.77
C ARG A 421 -56.84 -8.62 -0.77
N SER A 422 -56.56 -9.63 0.05
CA SER A 422 -57.40 -10.83 0.15
C SER A 422 -58.78 -10.51 0.72
N ARG A 423 -58.84 -9.63 1.73
CA ARG A 423 -60.09 -9.12 2.32
C ARG A 423 -60.94 -8.37 1.29
N LEU A 424 -60.36 -7.43 0.56
CA LEU A 424 -61.05 -6.58 -0.42
C LEU A 424 -61.54 -7.37 -1.65
N THR A 425 -60.89 -8.48 -1.98
CA THR A 425 -61.23 -9.31 -3.15
C THR A 425 -62.01 -10.59 -2.81
N LYS A 426 -62.34 -10.82 -1.52
CA LYS A 426 -62.95 -12.07 -1.02
C LYS A 426 -64.17 -12.52 -1.83
N ASN A 427 -65.07 -11.59 -2.13
CA ASN A 427 -66.32 -11.85 -2.86
C ASN A 427 -66.30 -11.31 -4.30
N ALA A 428 -65.12 -10.87 -4.78
CA ALA A 428 -64.95 -10.26 -6.10
C ALA A 428 -63.57 -10.61 -6.66
N TRP A 429 -63.36 -11.89 -7.00
CA TRP A 429 -62.06 -12.38 -7.49
C TRP A 429 -61.55 -11.61 -8.72
N TRP A 430 -62.46 -11.15 -9.58
CA TRP A 430 -62.16 -10.36 -10.78
C TRP A 430 -61.51 -9.01 -10.45
N ALA A 431 -61.70 -8.48 -9.24
CA ALA A 431 -61.11 -7.23 -8.80
C ALA A 431 -59.62 -7.35 -8.47
N ARG A 432 -59.07 -8.58 -8.37
CA ARG A 432 -57.63 -8.81 -8.24
C ARG A 432 -56.81 -8.17 -9.36
N ARG A 433 -57.41 -7.96 -10.54
CA ARG A 433 -56.77 -7.29 -11.68
C ARG A 433 -56.36 -5.83 -11.41
N PHE A 434 -56.94 -5.18 -10.40
CA PHE A 434 -56.61 -3.80 -10.02
C PHE A 434 -55.47 -3.73 -9.02
N PHE A 435 -54.94 -4.86 -8.54
CA PHE A 435 -53.86 -4.88 -7.56
C PHE A 435 -52.55 -5.23 -8.26
N LEU A 436 -51.82 -4.19 -8.67
CA LEU A 436 -50.49 -4.34 -9.24
C LEU A 436 -49.49 -4.67 -8.13
N PRO A 437 -48.65 -5.71 -8.27
CA PRO A 437 -47.57 -5.95 -7.32
C PRO A 437 -46.63 -4.75 -7.23
N LEU A 438 -46.36 -4.27 -6.01
CA LEU A 438 -45.52 -3.09 -5.76
C LEU A 438 -44.17 -3.52 -5.21
N LEU A 439 -43.09 -3.24 -5.96
CA LEU A 439 -41.72 -3.44 -5.50
C LEU A 439 -41.27 -2.31 -4.59
N CYS A 440 -40.62 -2.69 -3.49
CA CYS A 440 -39.98 -1.80 -2.53
C CYS A 440 -38.46 -2.04 -2.53
N PRO A 441 -37.65 -1.15 -1.92
CA PRO A 441 -36.18 -1.34 -1.82
C PRO A 441 -35.75 -2.71 -1.30
N ALA A 442 -36.48 -3.26 -0.31
CA ALA A 442 -36.18 -4.56 0.26
C ALA A 442 -36.37 -5.74 -0.72
N ASP A 443 -37.14 -5.56 -1.79
CA ASP A 443 -37.45 -6.59 -2.77
C ASP A 443 -36.39 -6.69 -3.89
N ILE A 444 -35.53 -5.67 -4.04
CA ILE A 444 -34.55 -5.61 -5.14
C ILE A 444 -33.41 -6.62 -4.92
N ARG A 445 -33.13 -7.43 -5.95
CA ARG A 445 -32.01 -8.38 -6.02
C ARG A 445 -31.41 -8.36 -7.43
N ARG A 446 -30.26 -9.00 -7.66
CA ARG A 446 -29.68 -9.12 -9.00
C ARG A 446 -30.64 -9.95 -9.88
N TYR A 447 -30.88 -9.47 -11.10
CA TYR A 447 -31.72 -10.08 -12.15
C TYR A 447 -33.22 -10.19 -11.84
N VAL A 448 -33.61 -10.80 -10.72
CA VAL A 448 -35.03 -11.11 -10.40
C VAL A 448 -35.37 -10.58 -9.00
N PRO A 449 -36.45 -9.79 -8.84
CA PRO A 449 -36.85 -9.29 -7.53
C PRO A 449 -37.42 -10.41 -6.64
N VAL A 450 -37.36 -10.21 -5.33
CA VAL A 450 -38.13 -11.03 -4.38
C VAL A 450 -39.62 -10.77 -4.60
N LYS A 451 -40.43 -11.81 -4.39
CA LYS A 451 -41.89 -11.70 -4.53
C LYS A 451 -42.44 -10.61 -3.58
N PRO A 452 -43.09 -9.56 -4.13
CA PRO A 452 -43.54 -8.43 -3.32
C PRO A 452 -44.64 -8.83 -2.33
N SER A 453 -44.61 -8.19 -1.17
CA SER A 453 -45.61 -8.32 -0.10
C SER A 453 -46.74 -7.27 -0.19
N ARG A 454 -46.50 -6.19 -0.94
CA ARG A 454 -47.37 -5.02 -1.10
C ARG A 454 -47.96 -4.96 -2.52
N PHE A 455 -49.11 -4.31 -2.64
CA PHE A 455 -49.84 -4.12 -3.89
C PHE A 455 -50.36 -2.69 -4.01
N LEU A 456 -50.21 -2.11 -5.18
CA LEU A 456 -50.81 -0.83 -5.57
C LEU A 456 -52.20 -1.07 -6.16
N ILE A 457 -53.20 -0.33 -5.70
CA ILE A 457 -54.54 -0.29 -6.28
C ILE A 457 -54.50 0.66 -7.48
N ALA A 458 -54.42 0.09 -8.67
CA ALA A 458 -54.40 0.81 -9.93
C ALA A 458 -55.83 1.10 -10.44
N GLY A 459 -55.99 2.24 -11.11
CA GLY A 459 -57.23 2.60 -11.79
C GLY A 459 -58.39 2.97 -10.85
N SER A 460 -58.10 3.57 -9.69
CA SER A 460 -59.07 4.02 -8.66
C SER A 460 -60.26 4.82 -9.20
N GLY A 461 -60.11 5.52 -10.33
CA GLY A 461 -61.18 6.23 -11.04
C GLY A 461 -62.07 5.37 -11.97
N SER A 462 -61.83 4.07 -12.08
CA SER A 462 -62.57 3.20 -13.00
C SER A 462 -64.00 2.94 -12.52
N SER A 463 -64.98 3.14 -13.40
CA SER A 463 -66.39 2.78 -13.15
C SER A 463 -66.58 1.29 -12.82
N LYS A 464 -65.62 0.44 -13.20
CA LYS A 464 -65.60 -1.00 -12.85
C LYS A 464 -65.27 -1.23 -11.38
N ILE A 465 -64.46 -0.39 -10.73
CA ILE A 465 -64.14 -0.53 -9.29
C ILE A 465 -65.40 -0.33 -8.43
N ARG A 466 -66.31 0.57 -8.83
CA ARG A 466 -67.60 0.80 -8.15
C ARG A 466 -68.47 -0.46 -8.04
N LYS A 467 -68.27 -1.46 -8.92
CA LYS A 467 -68.98 -2.75 -8.87
C LYS A 467 -68.47 -3.67 -7.76
N CYS A 468 -67.30 -3.40 -7.19
CA CYS A 468 -66.77 -4.12 -6.04
C CYS A 468 -67.03 -3.29 -4.77
N ARG A 469 -68.15 -3.54 -4.07
CA ARG A 469 -68.58 -2.76 -2.90
C ARG A 469 -67.48 -2.62 -1.84
N ALA A 470 -66.78 -3.69 -1.51
CA ALA A 470 -65.71 -3.68 -0.50
C ALA A 470 -64.53 -2.79 -0.91
N LEU A 471 -64.15 -2.79 -2.19
CA LEU A 471 -63.07 -1.96 -2.72
C LEU A 471 -63.50 -0.48 -2.84
N ALA A 472 -64.73 -0.23 -3.28
CA ALA A 472 -65.29 1.13 -3.36
C ALA A 472 -65.36 1.78 -1.97
N GLN A 473 -65.93 1.09 -0.98
CA GLN A 473 -66.02 1.57 0.41
C GLN A 473 -64.64 1.85 1.02
N TYR A 474 -63.65 1.00 0.73
CA TYR A 474 -62.28 1.20 1.20
C TYR A 474 -61.65 2.48 0.62
N LEU A 475 -61.82 2.72 -0.68
CA LEU A 475 -61.28 3.92 -1.34
C LEU A 475 -62.03 5.19 -0.91
N GLU A 476 -63.35 5.11 -0.68
CA GLU A 476 -64.17 6.22 -0.17
C GLU A 476 -63.76 6.61 1.26
N GLY A 477 -63.63 5.62 2.17
CA GLY A 477 -63.21 5.86 3.57
C GLY A 477 -61.74 6.27 3.72
N GLY A 478 -60.88 5.92 2.75
CA GLY A 478 -59.50 6.43 2.66
C GLY A 478 -59.43 7.90 2.23
N SER A 479 -60.44 8.41 1.53
CA SER A 479 -60.50 9.83 1.13
C SER A 479 -60.90 10.75 2.29
N GLU A 480 -61.73 10.28 3.23
CA GLU A 480 -62.12 11.03 4.43
C GLU A 480 -60.99 11.16 5.47
N THR A 481 -60.08 10.17 5.52
CA THR A 481 -58.90 10.19 6.40
C THR A 481 -57.76 11.03 5.84
N ALA A 482 -57.69 11.27 4.53
CA ALA A 482 -56.72 12.19 3.93
C ALA A 482 -57.04 13.68 4.21
N VAL A 483 -58.31 14.02 4.49
CA VAL A 483 -58.74 15.38 4.82
C VAL A 483 -58.45 15.77 6.28
N SER A 484 -58.14 14.81 7.16
CA SER A 484 -58.00 15.03 8.60
C SER A 484 -56.55 15.04 9.13
N VAL A 485 -55.54 14.91 8.26
CA VAL A 485 -54.11 14.95 8.66
C VAL A 485 -53.38 16.25 8.24
N SER A 486 -53.99 17.15 7.48
CA SER A 486 -53.45 18.51 7.27
C SER A 486 -53.92 19.48 8.36
N GLY A 487 -53.60 19.16 9.61
CA GLY A 487 -53.75 20.05 10.76
C GLY A 487 -52.62 21.07 10.86
N GLN A 488 -52.35 21.84 9.81
CA GLN A 488 -51.58 23.07 9.90
C GLN A 488 -52.24 24.12 9.01
N ARG A 489 -52.92 25.07 9.66
CA ARG A 489 -53.25 26.37 9.08
C ARG A 489 -51.94 27.05 8.68
N VAL A 490 -51.60 26.99 7.40
CA VAL A 490 -50.77 28.01 6.78
C VAL A 490 -51.73 28.99 6.14
N HIS A 491 -51.53 30.27 6.45
CA HIS A 491 -52.34 31.38 5.97
C HIS A 491 -52.63 31.25 4.46
N HIS A 492 -53.90 31.43 4.09
CA HIS A 492 -54.29 31.72 2.72
C HIS A 492 -53.67 33.07 2.32
N GLU A 493 -52.54 33.04 1.64
CA GLU A 493 -52.27 34.00 0.58
C GLU A 493 -52.80 33.36 -0.72
N GLU A 494 -53.78 34.02 -1.33
CA GLU A 494 -54.23 33.69 -2.67
C GLU A 494 -53.03 33.78 -3.63
N PRO A 495 -52.69 32.71 -4.38
CA PRO A 495 -51.70 32.84 -5.43
C PRO A 495 -52.35 33.55 -6.60
N GLU A 496 -51.76 34.68 -7.02
CA GLU A 496 -52.12 35.37 -8.25
C GLU A 496 -52.17 34.40 -9.45
N PRO A 497 -53.17 34.56 -10.35
CA PRO A 497 -53.34 33.68 -11.50
C PRO A 497 -52.26 33.99 -12.54
N GLY A 498 -51.10 33.33 -12.45
CA GLY A 498 -50.04 33.57 -13.43
C GLY A 498 -48.78 32.72 -13.40
N ARG A 499 -48.59 31.78 -12.46
CA ARG A 499 -47.34 30.98 -12.38
C ARG A 499 -47.51 29.47 -12.17
N ALA A 500 -48.72 28.93 -12.27
CA ALA A 500 -49.00 27.52 -11.99
C ALA A 500 -48.68 26.52 -13.13
N GLN A 501 -47.80 26.86 -14.08
CA GLN A 501 -47.48 25.96 -15.20
C GLN A 501 -45.99 25.64 -15.40
N GLU A 502 -45.07 26.19 -14.60
CA GLU A 502 -43.63 25.91 -14.78
C GLU A 502 -42.97 25.42 -13.48
N LYS A 503 -42.44 24.18 -13.52
CA LYS A 503 -41.63 23.44 -12.52
C LYS A 503 -42.31 22.44 -11.57
N MET A 504 -43.20 21.58 -12.08
CA MET A 504 -43.55 20.30 -11.43
C MET A 504 -43.62 19.14 -12.45
N GLN A 505 -42.62 19.02 -13.32
CA GLN A 505 -42.32 17.77 -14.03
C GLN A 505 -41.07 17.14 -13.39
N GLU A 506 -41.24 16.56 -12.19
CA GLU A 506 -40.27 15.58 -11.71
C GLU A 506 -40.36 14.33 -12.62
N ASN A 507 -39.23 13.71 -12.96
CA ASN A 507 -39.09 12.53 -13.83
C ASN A 507 -39.82 11.30 -13.28
N PHE A 508 -41.15 11.32 -13.37
CA PHE A 508 -42.05 10.31 -12.86
C PHE A 508 -42.33 9.22 -13.90
N LEU A 509 -42.31 7.96 -13.48
CA LEU A 509 -42.63 6.82 -14.34
C LEU A 509 -44.14 6.48 -14.32
N PRO A 510 -44.83 6.50 -15.48
CA PRO A 510 -46.26 6.18 -15.55
C PRO A 510 -46.55 4.71 -15.18
N GLU A 511 -47.71 4.44 -14.56
CA GLU A 511 -48.18 3.10 -14.12
C GLU A 511 -48.53 2.12 -15.27
N LYS A 512 -48.08 2.39 -16.50
CA LYS A 512 -48.30 1.49 -17.65
C LYS A 512 -47.35 0.28 -17.56
N PRO A 513 -47.79 -0.91 -17.99
CA PRO A 513 -46.93 -2.08 -18.09
C PRO A 513 -45.92 -1.85 -19.22
N LEU A 514 -44.74 -1.37 -18.83
CA LEU A 514 -43.60 -1.14 -19.70
C LEU A 514 -42.40 -1.94 -19.15
N PRO A 515 -41.67 -2.64 -20.02
CA PRO A 515 -40.44 -3.30 -19.63
C PRO A 515 -39.44 -2.32 -19.03
N LYS A 516 -38.71 -2.75 -18.00
CA LYS A 516 -37.79 -1.87 -17.27
C LYS A 516 -36.74 -2.62 -16.48
N ILE A 517 -35.60 -1.97 -16.28
CA ILE A 517 -34.57 -2.38 -15.33
C ILE A 517 -34.74 -1.55 -14.06
N ILE A 518 -34.90 -2.20 -12.91
CA ILE A 518 -35.30 -1.56 -11.64
C ILE A 518 -34.17 -1.67 -10.63
N PHE A 519 -33.92 -0.59 -9.90
CA PHE A 519 -32.89 -0.53 -8.86
C PHE A 519 -33.30 0.41 -7.73
N ALA A 520 -32.77 0.20 -6.53
CA ALA A 520 -33.00 1.09 -5.40
C ALA A 520 -32.07 2.31 -5.46
N SER A 521 -32.55 3.47 -5.00
CA SER A 521 -31.75 4.70 -4.98
C SER A 521 -30.57 4.63 -4.01
N TYR A 522 -30.63 3.78 -2.97
CA TYR A 522 -29.55 3.59 -1.99
C TYR A 522 -29.27 2.10 -1.83
N GLN A 523 -28.01 1.69 -2.00
CA GLN A 523 -27.61 0.27 -1.98
C GLN A 523 -26.19 0.09 -1.42
N HIS A 524 -26.00 -0.82 -0.47
CA HIS A 524 -24.65 -1.23 -0.03
C HIS A 524 -23.99 -2.19 -1.03
N SER A 525 -24.78 -3.01 -1.69
CA SER A 525 -24.35 -3.90 -2.77
C SER A 525 -25.26 -3.64 -3.97
N PRO A 526 -24.74 -3.01 -5.05
CA PRO A 526 -25.53 -2.70 -6.24
C PRO A 526 -26.21 -3.94 -6.83
N ALA A 527 -27.51 -3.83 -7.08
CA ALA A 527 -28.35 -4.87 -7.63
C ALA A 527 -29.39 -4.25 -8.58
N PHE A 528 -29.54 -4.86 -9.74
CA PHE A 528 -30.46 -4.42 -10.80
C PHE A 528 -31.36 -5.59 -11.22
N CYS A 529 -32.67 -5.37 -11.15
CA CYS A 529 -33.70 -6.34 -11.57
C CYS A 529 -34.16 -6.07 -13.01
N LEU A 530 -34.48 -7.10 -13.78
CA LEU A 530 -35.16 -6.95 -15.07
C LEU A 530 -36.64 -7.33 -14.95
N ASP A 531 -37.54 -6.38 -15.23
CA ASP A 531 -38.97 -6.59 -15.42
C ASP A 531 -39.29 -6.53 -16.91
N SER A 532 -39.14 -7.66 -17.61
CA SER A 532 -39.31 -7.74 -19.07
C SER A 532 -40.75 -7.54 -19.55
N LYS A 533 -41.74 -7.64 -18.64
CA LYS A 533 -43.18 -7.54 -18.97
C LYS A 533 -43.84 -6.28 -18.41
N GLY A 534 -43.12 -5.47 -17.63
CA GLY A 534 -43.72 -4.35 -16.91
C GLY A 534 -44.74 -4.77 -15.86
N ALA A 535 -44.54 -5.95 -15.25
CA ALA A 535 -45.48 -6.56 -14.31
C ALA A 535 -45.53 -5.85 -12.95
N PHE A 536 -44.54 -5.02 -12.63
CA PHE A 536 -44.41 -4.39 -11.32
C PHE A 536 -44.63 -2.88 -11.36
N ALA A 537 -45.40 -2.39 -10.38
CA ALA A 537 -45.31 -1.01 -9.93
C ALA A 537 -44.07 -0.86 -9.04
N ILE A 538 -43.50 0.35 -8.95
CA ILE A 538 -42.31 0.63 -8.14
C ILE A 538 -42.57 1.76 -7.14
N ALA A 539 -42.05 1.62 -5.93
CA ALA A 539 -42.13 2.63 -4.88
C ALA A 539 -41.22 3.84 -5.16
N ARG A 540 -41.46 4.97 -4.46
CA ARG A 540 -40.71 6.23 -4.63
C ARG A 540 -39.20 6.13 -4.38
N MET A 541 -38.76 5.13 -3.61
CA MET A 541 -37.34 4.88 -3.31
C MET A 541 -36.64 4.01 -4.37
N LEU A 542 -37.34 3.67 -5.45
CA LEU A 542 -36.83 2.91 -6.57
C LEU A 542 -36.76 3.80 -7.81
N SER A 543 -35.76 3.52 -8.64
CA SER A 543 -35.61 4.09 -9.98
C SER A 543 -35.69 2.98 -11.01
N ALA A 544 -35.99 3.34 -12.26
CA ALA A 544 -35.94 2.39 -13.35
C ALA A 544 -35.49 3.02 -14.67
N ILE A 545 -34.84 2.20 -15.49
CA ILE A 545 -34.52 2.46 -16.91
C ILE A 545 -35.64 1.80 -17.72
N LEU A 546 -36.35 2.55 -18.57
CA LEU A 546 -37.53 2.06 -19.32
C LEU A 546 -37.15 1.23 -20.56
N ARG A 547 -36.39 0.16 -20.38
CA ARG A 547 -35.96 -0.73 -21.46
C ARG A 547 -36.04 -2.20 -21.09
N ASN A 548 -36.28 -3.03 -22.10
CA ASN A 548 -36.07 -4.48 -22.03
C ASN A 548 -34.67 -4.81 -22.55
N ASP A 549 -33.65 -4.62 -21.71
CA ASP A 549 -32.26 -4.80 -22.11
C ASP A 549 -31.53 -5.82 -21.21
N PRO A 550 -31.60 -7.12 -21.55
CA PRO A 550 -30.88 -8.18 -20.84
C PRO A 550 -29.35 -7.99 -20.87
N TYR A 551 -28.81 -7.34 -21.90
CA TYR A 551 -27.38 -7.10 -22.02
C TYR A 551 -26.93 -6.04 -21.00
N LEU A 552 -27.64 -4.91 -20.95
CA LEU A 552 -27.35 -3.85 -19.98
C LEU A 552 -27.49 -4.34 -18.53
N VAL A 553 -28.52 -5.13 -18.21
CA VAL A 553 -28.67 -5.65 -16.83
C VAL A 553 -27.56 -6.63 -16.45
N ALA A 554 -26.94 -7.32 -17.42
CA ALA A 554 -25.73 -8.12 -17.17
C ALA A 554 -24.54 -7.23 -16.81
N ILE A 555 -24.27 -6.19 -17.61
CA ILE A 555 -23.16 -5.26 -17.36
C ILE A 555 -23.32 -4.59 -15.99
N LEU A 556 -24.50 -4.06 -15.69
CA LEU A 556 -24.77 -3.37 -14.41
C LEU A 556 -24.62 -4.29 -13.19
N ASN A 557 -24.95 -5.58 -13.33
CA ASN A 557 -24.81 -6.55 -12.25
C ASN A 557 -23.43 -7.23 -12.19
N SER A 558 -22.58 -7.10 -13.23
CA SER A 558 -21.25 -7.72 -13.27
C SER A 558 -20.32 -7.18 -12.18
N THR A 559 -19.23 -7.91 -11.91
CA THR A 559 -18.17 -7.45 -11.01
C THR A 559 -17.56 -6.12 -11.47
N LEU A 560 -17.36 -5.95 -12.78
CA LEU A 560 -16.94 -4.66 -13.36
C LEU A 560 -17.98 -3.56 -13.14
N GLY A 561 -19.26 -3.87 -13.33
CA GLY A 561 -20.36 -2.93 -13.11
C GLY A 561 -20.41 -2.45 -11.66
N ARG A 562 -20.25 -3.37 -10.71
CA ARG A 562 -20.12 -3.04 -9.29
C ARG A 562 -18.93 -2.10 -9.05
N PHE A 563 -17.76 -2.44 -9.57
CA PHE A 563 -16.56 -1.61 -9.46
C PHE A 563 -16.80 -0.19 -9.98
N ILE A 564 -17.40 -0.04 -11.16
CA ILE A 564 -17.71 1.27 -11.74
C ILE A 564 -18.68 2.06 -10.84
N VAL A 565 -19.80 1.45 -10.41
CA VAL A 565 -20.80 2.08 -9.53
C VAL A 565 -20.15 2.61 -8.26
N MET A 566 -19.26 1.82 -7.65
CA MET A 566 -18.56 2.22 -6.42
C MET A 566 -17.67 3.45 -6.59
N HIS A 567 -17.25 3.78 -7.82
CA HIS A 567 -16.36 4.90 -8.12
C HIS A 567 -17.07 6.12 -8.73
N ILE A 568 -18.29 5.95 -9.27
CA ILE A 568 -19.07 7.07 -9.85
C ILE A 568 -20.20 7.54 -8.94
N CYS A 569 -20.73 6.65 -8.08
CA CYS A 569 -21.81 6.97 -7.16
C CYS A 569 -21.26 7.34 -5.78
N PRO A 570 -21.72 8.44 -5.16
CA PRO A 570 -21.27 8.82 -3.84
C PRO A 570 -21.72 7.80 -2.78
N TYR A 571 -20.84 7.48 -1.84
CA TYR A 571 -21.13 6.60 -0.71
C TYR A 571 -21.66 7.41 0.48
N THR A 572 -22.78 6.98 1.06
CA THR A 572 -23.40 7.58 2.24
C THR A 572 -23.58 6.55 3.35
N ASP A 573 -24.10 6.99 4.50
CA ASP A 573 -24.52 6.13 5.62
C ASP A 573 -25.53 5.02 5.22
N ARG A 574 -26.30 5.25 4.15
CA ARG A 574 -27.29 4.31 3.60
C ARG A 574 -26.77 3.48 2.42
N GLY A 575 -25.47 3.55 2.15
CA GLY A 575 -24.81 2.89 1.01
C GLY A 575 -24.57 3.85 -0.17
N TYR A 576 -24.30 3.29 -1.34
CA TYR A 576 -24.11 4.07 -2.57
C TYR A 576 -25.42 4.72 -3.00
N HIS A 577 -25.40 6.03 -3.29
CA HIS A 577 -26.54 6.77 -3.79
C HIS A 577 -26.56 6.75 -5.33
N LEU A 578 -27.39 5.86 -5.89
CA LEU A 578 -27.57 5.66 -7.33
C LEU A 578 -28.68 6.60 -7.84
N SER A 579 -28.48 7.91 -7.74
CA SER A 579 -29.40 8.86 -8.40
C SER A 579 -29.32 8.72 -9.92
N PRO A 580 -30.40 9.03 -10.68
CA PRO A 580 -30.35 9.01 -12.15
C PRO A 580 -29.18 9.80 -12.74
N ALA A 581 -28.83 10.95 -12.14
CA ALA A 581 -27.70 11.77 -12.56
C ALA A 581 -26.32 11.15 -12.24
N ALA A 582 -26.20 10.36 -11.17
CA ALA A 582 -24.94 9.69 -10.83
C ALA A 582 -24.75 8.42 -11.68
N ILE A 583 -25.78 7.56 -11.74
CA ILE A 583 -25.73 6.32 -12.52
C ILE A 583 -25.72 6.59 -14.02
N GLY A 584 -26.27 7.72 -14.48
CA GLY A 584 -26.21 8.15 -15.88
C GLY A 584 -24.77 8.29 -16.41
N LYS A 585 -23.79 8.50 -15.53
CA LYS A 585 -22.35 8.56 -15.87
C LYS A 585 -21.69 7.20 -16.04
N PHE A 586 -22.43 6.11 -15.91
CA PHE A 586 -21.92 4.76 -16.08
C PHE A 586 -21.55 4.53 -17.56
N PRO A 587 -20.29 4.22 -17.91
CA PRO A 587 -19.89 3.94 -19.29
C PRO A 587 -20.34 2.54 -19.73
N VAL A 588 -21.15 2.48 -20.78
CA VAL A 588 -21.67 1.25 -21.42
C VAL A 588 -21.03 1.09 -22.80
N ILE A 589 -20.43 -0.06 -23.09
CA ILE A 589 -19.98 -0.38 -24.45
C ILE A 589 -21.21 -0.72 -25.30
N VAL A 590 -21.41 0.05 -26.37
CA VAL A 590 -22.41 -0.23 -27.40
C VAL A 590 -21.81 -1.28 -28.33
N PRO A 591 -22.39 -2.49 -28.43
CA PRO A 591 -21.88 -3.49 -29.38
C PRO A 591 -21.95 -2.96 -30.81
N ASP A 592 -20.86 -3.08 -31.55
CA ASP A 592 -20.88 -2.93 -33.00
C ASP A 592 -21.49 -4.20 -33.63
N TYR A 593 -22.73 -4.06 -34.10
CA TYR A 593 -23.49 -5.17 -34.70
C TYR A 593 -22.95 -5.62 -36.06
N GLU A 594 -22.09 -4.82 -36.70
CA GLU A 594 -21.39 -5.19 -37.94
C GLU A 594 -20.16 -6.07 -37.66
N THR A 595 -19.62 -6.01 -36.44
CA THR A 595 -18.47 -6.80 -36.02
C THR A 595 -18.90 -8.16 -35.48
N PHE A 596 -18.57 -9.23 -36.20
CA PHE A 596 -19.00 -10.61 -35.87
C PHE A 596 -18.61 -11.07 -34.46
N SER A 597 -17.42 -10.69 -33.98
CA SER A 597 -16.95 -11.05 -32.63
C SER A 597 -17.78 -10.38 -31.54
N GLU A 598 -18.07 -9.09 -31.67
CA GLU A 598 -18.86 -8.33 -30.69
C GLU A 598 -20.31 -8.79 -30.65
N LYS A 599 -20.91 -9.03 -31.82
CA LYS A 599 -22.25 -9.62 -31.93
C LYS A 599 -22.34 -10.96 -31.20
N LYS A 600 -21.33 -11.82 -31.35
CA LYS A 600 -21.29 -13.14 -30.69
C LYS A 600 -21.15 -13.02 -29.18
N ILE A 601 -20.38 -12.05 -28.67
CA ILE A 601 -20.27 -11.78 -27.23
C ILE A 601 -21.62 -11.31 -26.69
N HIS A 602 -22.27 -10.36 -27.36
CA HIS A 602 -23.58 -9.85 -27.00
C HIS A 602 -24.65 -10.96 -26.92
N GLU A 603 -24.74 -11.81 -27.95
CA GLU A 603 -25.68 -12.96 -27.98
C GLU A 603 -25.43 -13.95 -26.83
N LYS A 604 -24.16 -14.25 -26.53
CA LYS A 604 -23.78 -15.11 -25.39
C LYS A 604 -24.21 -14.50 -24.05
N ILE A 605 -23.99 -13.21 -23.85
CA ILE A 605 -24.40 -12.51 -22.63
C ILE A 605 -25.93 -12.63 -22.46
N ILE A 606 -26.72 -12.37 -23.51
CA ILE A 606 -28.19 -12.49 -23.46
C ILE A 606 -28.62 -13.91 -23.07
N LEU A 607 -27.97 -14.94 -23.63
CA LEU A 607 -28.26 -16.34 -23.31
C LEU A 607 -27.97 -16.65 -21.83
N LEU A 608 -26.82 -16.20 -21.32
CA LEU A 608 -26.44 -16.39 -19.92
C LEU A 608 -27.37 -15.63 -18.97
N VAL A 609 -27.83 -14.43 -19.33
CA VAL A 609 -28.81 -13.67 -18.55
C VAL A 609 -30.16 -14.40 -18.51
N SER A 610 -30.58 -15.00 -19.63
CA SER A 610 -31.80 -15.80 -19.68
C SER A 610 -31.70 -17.05 -18.79
N GLN A 611 -30.52 -17.71 -18.76
CA GLN A 611 -30.22 -18.80 -17.83
C GLN A 611 -30.25 -18.29 -16.37
N MET A 612 -29.57 -17.18 -16.08
CA MET A 612 -29.48 -16.56 -14.76
C MET A 612 -30.86 -16.24 -14.19
N ILE A 613 -31.72 -15.57 -14.97
CA ILE A 613 -33.11 -15.27 -14.59
C ILE A 613 -33.88 -16.55 -14.26
N SER A 614 -33.76 -17.58 -15.11
CA SER A 614 -34.45 -18.87 -14.90
C SER A 614 -33.99 -19.56 -13.60
N LEU A 615 -32.69 -19.52 -13.31
CA LEU A 615 -32.11 -20.07 -12.08
C LEU A 615 -32.59 -19.28 -10.85
N CYS A 616 -32.54 -17.94 -10.89
CA CYS A 616 -33.00 -17.08 -9.81
C CYS A 616 -34.51 -17.27 -9.53
N GLU A 617 -35.33 -17.46 -10.56
CA GLU A 617 -36.76 -17.76 -10.39
C GLU A 617 -37.02 -19.18 -9.83
N TYR A 618 -36.11 -20.12 -10.08
CA TYR A 618 -36.23 -21.50 -9.60
C TYR A 618 -35.73 -21.69 -8.16
N LEU A 619 -34.67 -20.99 -7.76
CA LEU A 619 -34.05 -21.09 -6.44
C LEU A 619 -35.05 -21.09 -5.26
N PRO A 620 -36.04 -20.16 -5.17
CA PRO A 620 -37.01 -20.17 -4.08
C PRO A 620 -38.04 -21.32 -4.16
N LYS A 621 -38.14 -22.02 -5.28
CA LYS A 621 -39.02 -23.18 -5.50
C LYS A 621 -38.36 -24.52 -5.15
N ALA A 622 -37.03 -24.53 -4.96
CA ALA A 622 -36.28 -25.72 -4.60
C ALA A 622 -36.75 -26.31 -3.25
N LYS A 623 -36.98 -27.62 -3.23
CA LYS A 623 -37.61 -28.33 -2.12
C LYS A 623 -36.60 -28.78 -1.07
N THR A 624 -35.37 -29.10 -1.49
CA THR A 624 -34.32 -29.61 -0.62
C THR A 624 -33.14 -28.65 -0.52
N ASP A 625 -32.37 -28.74 0.56
CA ASP A 625 -31.16 -27.92 0.73
C ASP A 625 -30.06 -28.28 -0.27
N GLN A 626 -29.97 -29.56 -0.66
CA GLN A 626 -29.03 -29.99 -1.69
C GLN A 626 -29.38 -29.36 -3.04
N GLU A 627 -30.66 -29.37 -3.43
CA GLU A 627 -31.13 -28.74 -4.66
C GLU A 627 -30.87 -27.22 -4.65
N ARG A 628 -31.12 -26.54 -3.52
CA ARG A 628 -30.79 -25.11 -3.37
C ARG A 628 -29.30 -24.83 -3.57
N ARG A 629 -28.43 -25.66 -2.99
CA ARG A 629 -26.97 -25.53 -3.15
C ARG A 629 -26.53 -25.71 -4.60
N LEU A 630 -27.07 -26.70 -5.31
CA LEU A 630 -26.76 -26.94 -6.72
C LEU A 630 -27.19 -25.76 -7.60
N VAL A 631 -28.41 -25.25 -7.41
CA VAL A 631 -28.90 -24.07 -8.15
C VAL A 631 -28.06 -22.84 -7.83
N GLN A 632 -27.64 -22.64 -6.58
CA GLN A 632 -26.76 -21.54 -6.21
C GLN A 632 -25.38 -21.67 -6.88
N GLN A 633 -24.79 -22.86 -6.93
CA GLN A 633 -23.53 -23.09 -7.64
C GLN A 633 -23.63 -22.79 -9.14
N GLU A 634 -24.74 -23.15 -9.78
CA GLU A 634 -25.02 -22.81 -11.18
C GLU A 634 -25.19 -21.30 -11.38
N ILE A 635 -25.81 -20.60 -10.42
CA ILE A 635 -25.89 -19.13 -10.42
C ILE A 635 -24.47 -18.54 -10.36
N ASP A 636 -23.66 -18.96 -9.39
CA ASP A 636 -22.31 -18.46 -9.18
C ASP A 636 -21.42 -18.73 -10.42
N ALA A 637 -21.52 -19.93 -11.02
CA ALA A 637 -20.80 -20.27 -12.25
C ALA A 637 -21.30 -19.50 -13.48
N THR A 638 -22.58 -19.16 -13.54
CA THR A 638 -23.13 -18.29 -14.59
C THR A 638 -22.63 -16.86 -14.43
N ASP A 639 -22.49 -16.40 -13.19
CA ASP A 639 -21.95 -15.08 -12.85
C ASP A 639 -20.51 -14.92 -13.35
N VAL A 640 -19.64 -15.89 -13.03
CA VAL A 640 -18.24 -15.90 -13.49
C VAL A 640 -18.14 -15.90 -15.01
N ARG A 641 -19.05 -16.61 -15.71
CA ARG A 641 -19.10 -16.62 -17.18
C ARG A 641 -19.54 -15.27 -17.75
N ILE A 642 -20.49 -14.57 -17.11
CA ILE A 642 -20.89 -13.22 -17.49
C ILE A 642 -19.73 -12.26 -17.26
N ASP A 643 -19.07 -12.30 -16.10
CA ASP A 643 -17.94 -11.43 -15.77
C ASP A 643 -16.79 -11.58 -16.76
N ALA A 644 -16.42 -12.81 -17.13
CA ALA A 644 -15.39 -13.07 -18.13
C ALA A 644 -15.69 -12.41 -19.49
N LEU A 645 -16.95 -12.51 -19.95
CA LEU A 645 -17.38 -11.86 -21.21
C LEU A 645 -17.42 -10.34 -21.08
N VAL A 646 -17.78 -9.80 -19.91
CA VAL A 646 -17.77 -8.36 -19.66
C VAL A 646 -16.32 -7.83 -19.61
N TYR A 647 -15.38 -8.55 -19.02
CA TYR A 647 -13.96 -8.16 -19.08
C TYR A 647 -13.39 -8.17 -20.50
N GLU A 648 -13.74 -9.18 -21.30
CA GLU A 648 -13.38 -9.26 -22.72
C GLU A 648 -13.97 -8.08 -23.50
N LEU A 649 -15.23 -7.75 -23.27
CA LEU A 649 -15.94 -6.63 -23.91
C LEU A 649 -15.29 -5.27 -23.62
N TYR A 650 -14.84 -5.03 -22.39
CA TYR A 650 -14.13 -3.80 -22.00
C TYR A 650 -12.61 -3.87 -22.25
N GLY A 651 -12.13 -4.95 -22.90
CA GLY A 651 -10.72 -5.14 -23.26
C GLY A 651 -9.77 -5.13 -22.06
N LEU A 652 -10.19 -5.61 -20.90
CA LEU A 652 -9.36 -5.60 -19.68
C LEU A 652 -8.32 -6.71 -19.70
N THR A 653 -7.10 -6.36 -19.31
CA THR A 653 -5.98 -7.29 -19.11
C THR A 653 -6.08 -7.98 -17.74
N ALA A 654 -5.33 -9.05 -17.53
CA ALA A 654 -5.31 -9.76 -16.24
C ALA A 654 -4.93 -8.85 -15.06
N GLU A 655 -4.01 -7.91 -15.25
CA GLU A 655 -3.60 -6.94 -14.22
C GLU A 655 -4.73 -5.95 -13.89
N GLU A 656 -5.47 -5.50 -14.90
CA GLU A 656 -6.61 -4.60 -14.72
C GLU A 656 -7.80 -5.33 -14.06
N ILE A 657 -8.03 -6.60 -14.40
CA ILE A 657 -9.04 -7.45 -13.75
C ILE A 657 -8.74 -7.60 -12.26
N ALA A 658 -7.47 -7.84 -11.89
CA ALA A 658 -7.08 -7.94 -10.48
C ALA A 658 -7.39 -6.65 -9.68
N VAL A 659 -7.23 -5.49 -10.32
CA VAL A 659 -7.60 -4.18 -9.73
C VAL A 659 -9.11 -4.08 -9.55
N VAL A 660 -9.90 -4.52 -10.53
CA VAL A 660 -11.38 -4.50 -10.49
C VAL A 660 -11.92 -5.44 -9.41
N GLU A 661 -11.35 -6.63 -9.27
CA GLU A 661 -11.77 -7.64 -8.29
C GLU A 661 -11.31 -7.32 -6.86
N GLY A 662 -10.35 -6.38 -6.70
CA GLY A 662 -9.73 -6.09 -5.41
C GLY A 662 -8.75 -7.18 -4.95
N SER A 663 -8.28 -8.01 -5.89
CA SER A 663 -7.29 -9.07 -5.66
C SER A 663 -5.91 -8.42 -5.62
N THR A 664 -5.41 -8.14 -4.42
CA THR A 664 -4.01 -7.75 -4.22
C THR A 664 -3.12 -8.91 -4.68
N SER A 665 -2.40 -8.70 -5.78
CA SER A 665 -1.31 -9.59 -6.22
C SER A 665 -0.10 -9.48 -5.29
#